data_AF-F6UHB1-F1
#
_entry.id   AF-F6UHB1-F1
#
_cell.length_a   1.000
_cell.length_b   1.000
_cell.length_c   1.000
_cell.angle_alpha   90.00
_cell.angle_beta   90.00
_cell.angle_gamma   90.00
#
_symmetry.space_group_name_H-M   'P 1'
#
loop_
_entity.id
_entity.type
_entity.pdbx_description
1 polymer ?
#
loop_
_entity_poly.entity_id
_entity_poly.type
_entity_poly.pdbx_seq_one_letter_code
_entity_poly.pdbx_strand_id
1 'polypeptide(L)'
;MKHPGFWKMLTVAVFMALLGCLQAQEHQGHVSIILLGATGDLAKKYLWQGLFQLYLDEAGKGHSFSFHGSALTTTEKGQEFMAKVLESLSCPKDVAPPRCAELKDQFQQLSQYRHLKTSEDYLALNKDIEARVQREGLWEAGRIFYFSVPPFAYADIARNINSSCRPGPGAWLRVVLEKPFGHDLLSAQQLATELGSFFQEEEMYRVDHYLGKQAVAQILPFRDQNRKFLDGLWNRHYVERVEIIMKETVDAEGRTSFYEKYGVIRDVLQNHLTEILTLVAMELPHNVSSWEAVLQHKLQAFQALRGLQKGSAVLGQYQAYSEQVRRELQKPDSFHSLTPTFAGILAHMDNLRWEGVPFILMSGKALDERVGYVRILFKNRAYCAQSEKHWVTDQSQCLPRQIIFYIGHGELGSPAVLVSRNLFRPSLPSKSWKEVEGQPGLRLFGRPLSDYYVYSPVREQDAYSILISHIFHRRKGSFITTENLLASWVFWTPLLDSLVHEVPRIYPGGAENGHLLDFEFSGNQLSFSQQQLEQLVPGPGSVPKPSDFQVLRAKYRESPLISAWPEELIAKLANDIEATAVQAVRRFGKFHLALSGGSSPIDLFQQLAMGHYGFPWAHTHLWLVDERCVPLWDPESNFQGLQAHLLQHVRVPYYNIHPMPVHLHQRLCAEEDQGAQIYAEEISALVTNSSFDLVLLGMGPDGHTASLFPQSPTGLDGEQLVVLTKSPFRPYDRMSLSLPLINRARKVAVLVMGRMKREITTLVSRVGYEPKKWPISGVLPASGQLVWYMDYEAFLG
;
A
#
# COMPACT_ATOMS: atom_id res chain seq x y z
N MET A 1 -76.91 -15.07 26.97
CA MET A 1 -76.34 -14.23 28.05
C MET A 1 -75.00 -13.71 27.57
N LYS A 2 -74.94 -12.41 27.22
CA LYS A 2 -73.72 -11.72 26.80
C LYS A 2 -73.02 -11.21 28.06
N HIS A 3 -71.78 -11.63 28.33
CA HIS A 3 -70.98 -11.09 29.44
C HIS A 3 -70.46 -9.69 29.07
N PRO A 4 -70.97 -8.59 29.64
CA PRO A 4 -70.58 -7.23 29.26
C PRO A 4 -69.21 -6.82 29.83
N GLY A 5 -68.63 -7.64 30.72
CA GLY A 5 -67.38 -7.35 31.41
C GLY A 5 -66.12 -7.68 30.59
N PHE A 6 -66.18 -8.71 29.75
CA PHE A 6 -64.99 -9.17 29.01
C PHE A 6 -64.60 -8.21 27.89
N TRP A 7 -65.60 -7.66 27.18
CA TRP A 7 -65.36 -6.64 26.15
C TRP A 7 -64.91 -5.30 26.74
N LYS A 8 -65.38 -4.93 27.94
CA LYS A 8 -64.89 -3.75 28.67
C LYS A 8 -63.45 -3.90 29.17
N MET A 9 -63.05 -5.07 29.66
CA MET A 9 -61.63 -5.31 30.02
C MET A 9 -60.72 -5.33 28.79
N LEU A 10 -61.16 -5.93 27.68
CA LEU A 10 -60.38 -5.96 26.44
C LEU A 10 -60.25 -4.56 25.81
N THR A 11 -61.33 -3.76 25.81
CA THR A 11 -61.26 -2.36 25.34
C THR A 11 -60.44 -1.48 26.26
N VAL A 12 -60.48 -1.65 27.58
CA VAL A 12 -59.61 -0.90 28.51
C VAL A 12 -58.14 -1.33 28.39
N ALA A 13 -57.84 -2.61 28.20
CA ALA A 13 -56.48 -3.09 27.97
C ALA A 13 -55.93 -2.64 26.61
N VAL A 14 -56.74 -2.62 25.56
CA VAL A 14 -56.37 -2.11 24.24
C VAL A 14 -56.30 -0.58 24.24
N PHE A 15 -57.15 0.13 24.98
CA PHE A 15 -57.00 1.58 25.17
C PHE A 15 -55.78 1.93 26.02
N MET A 16 -55.43 1.15 27.06
CA MET A 16 -54.19 1.37 27.82
C MET A 16 -52.94 0.97 27.02
N ALA A 17 -53.01 -0.04 26.15
CA ALA A 17 -51.93 -0.36 25.22
C ALA A 17 -51.81 0.69 24.09
N LEU A 18 -52.93 1.24 23.61
CA LEU A 18 -52.94 2.33 22.62
C LEU A 18 -52.54 3.67 23.24
N LEU A 19 -52.90 3.98 24.50
CA LEU A 19 -52.38 5.13 25.24
C LEU A 19 -50.90 4.94 25.61
N GLY A 20 -50.46 3.71 25.93
CA GLY A 20 -49.05 3.37 26.09
C GLY A 20 -48.24 3.48 24.79
N CYS A 21 -48.88 3.26 23.63
CA CYS A 21 -48.28 3.46 22.30
C CYS A 21 -48.43 4.91 21.76
N LEU A 22 -49.36 5.71 22.29
CA LEU A 22 -49.55 7.14 21.95
C LEU A 22 -48.90 8.10 22.96
N GLN A 23 -48.30 7.58 24.03
CA GLN A 23 -47.43 8.31 24.97
C GLN A 23 -46.11 7.57 25.23
N ALA A 24 -45.49 6.99 24.20
CA ALA A 24 -44.04 6.92 24.18
C ALA A 24 -43.50 8.32 23.84
N GLN A 25 -43.77 9.28 24.72
CA GLN A 25 -42.97 10.48 24.81
C GLN A 25 -41.57 9.95 25.13
N GLU A 26 -40.60 10.08 24.21
CA GLU A 26 -39.20 9.75 24.50
C GLU A 26 -38.83 10.49 25.79
N HIS A 27 -38.84 9.77 26.92
CA HIS A 27 -38.43 10.36 28.19
C HIS A 27 -36.92 10.58 28.08
N GLN A 28 -36.56 11.82 27.78
CA GLN A 28 -35.20 12.30 27.71
C GLN A 28 -34.54 12.08 29.08
N GLY A 29 -33.66 11.08 29.18
CA GLY A 29 -33.02 10.66 30.44
C GLY A 29 -31.61 11.23 30.63
N HIS A 30 -30.99 10.85 31.75
CA HIS A 30 -29.65 11.24 32.16
C HIS A 30 -28.58 10.38 31.48
N VAL A 31 -27.56 11.02 30.92
CA VAL A 31 -26.42 10.35 30.29
C VAL A 31 -25.11 10.72 30.99
N SER A 32 -24.43 9.71 31.50
CA SER A 32 -23.10 9.90 32.09
C SER A 32 -22.01 9.60 31.05
N ILE A 33 -21.09 10.54 30.87
CA ILE A 33 -19.98 10.41 29.92
C ILE A 33 -18.67 10.38 30.69
N ILE A 34 -17.94 9.29 30.57
CA ILE A 34 -16.68 9.03 31.24
C ILE A 34 -15.56 9.10 30.19
N LEU A 35 -14.69 10.11 30.29
CA LEU A 35 -13.54 10.27 29.42
C LEU A 35 -12.27 9.76 30.11
N LEU A 36 -11.83 8.56 29.74
CA LEU A 36 -10.58 7.98 30.23
C LEU A 36 -9.41 8.53 29.40
N GLY A 37 -8.34 8.97 30.07
CA GLY A 37 -7.27 9.74 29.43
C GLY A 37 -7.60 11.23 29.25
N ALA A 38 -8.45 11.78 30.12
CA ALA A 38 -8.98 13.16 30.04
C ALA A 38 -7.92 14.28 30.02
N THR A 39 -6.71 14.00 30.48
CA THR A 39 -5.58 14.95 30.49
C THR A 39 -4.63 14.78 29.30
N GLY A 40 -4.89 13.81 28.41
CA GLY A 40 -4.07 13.53 27.24
C GLY A 40 -4.27 14.53 26.09
N ASP A 41 -3.37 14.47 25.10
CA ASP A 41 -3.36 15.40 23.96
C ASP A 41 -4.63 15.33 23.11
N LEU A 42 -5.14 14.11 22.84
CA LEU A 42 -6.36 13.91 22.06
C LEU A 42 -7.57 14.53 22.77
N ALA A 43 -7.69 14.29 24.08
CA ALA A 43 -8.75 14.85 24.92
C ALA A 43 -8.74 16.38 24.90
N LYS A 44 -7.56 16.98 25.11
CA LYS A 44 -7.38 18.44 25.13
C LYS A 44 -7.68 19.09 23.77
N LYS A 45 -7.20 18.50 22.67
CA LYS A 45 -7.32 19.09 21.34
C LYS A 45 -8.72 18.92 20.74
N TYR A 46 -9.41 17.81 21.02
CA TYR A 46 -10.62 17.44 20.27
C TYR A 46 -11.78 16.97 21.15
N LEU A 47 -11.57 16.04 22.09
CA LEU A 47 -12.70 15.34 22.72
C LEU A 47 -13.52 16.24 23.64
N TRP A 48 -12.89 17.08 24.47
CA TRP A 48 -13.63 18.01 25.32
C TRP A 48 -14.47 19.02 24.50
N GLN A 49 -13.93 19.49 23.37
CA GLN A 49 -14.67 20.34 22.43
C GLN A 49 -15.84 19.61 21.77
N GLY A 50 -15.65 18.34 21.40
CA GLY A 50 -16.72 17.50 20.85
C GLY A 50 -17.82 17.18 21.86
N LEU A 51 -17.46 16.89 23.11
CA LEU A 51 -18.40 16.66 24.21
C LEU A 51 -19.17 17.93 24.59
N PHE A 52 -18.51 19.09 24.56
CA PHE A 52 -19.19 20.37 24.74
C PHE A 52 -20.17 20.65 23.60
N GLN A 53 -19.79 20.39 22.34
CA GLN A 53 -20.71 20.54 21.21
C GLN A 53 -21.92 19.59 21.35
N LEU A 54 -21.72 18.34 21.78
CA LEU A 54 -22.83 17.42 22.09
C LEU A 54 -23.76 18.00 23.17
N TYR A 55 -23.20 18.54 24.25
CA TYR A 55 -23.98 19.18 25.31
C TYR A 55 -24.83 20.34 24.76
N LEU A 56 -24.24 21.21 23.94
CA LEU A 56 -24.96 22.33 23.31
C LEU A 56 -26.13 21.85 22.44
N ASP A 57 -25.92 20.74 21.71
CA ASP A 57 -26.91 20.24 20.76
C ASP A 57 -28.06 19.46 21.45
N GLU A 58 -27.79 18.81 22.59
CA GLU A 58 -28.73 17.85 23.19
C GLU A 58 -29.31 18.28 24.54
N ALA A 59 -28.63 19.13 25.33
CA ALA A 59 -29.13 19.52 26.66
C ALA A 59 -30.45 20.29 26.59
N GLY A 60 -30.65 21.10 25.54
CA GLY A 60 -31.90 21.82 25.29
C GLY A 60 -33.05 20.93 24.80
N LYS A 61 -32.76 19.68 24.42
CA LYS A 61 -33.74 18.67 24.01
C LYS A 61 -34.04 17.72 25.18
N GLY A 62 -34.01 18.25 26.40
CA GLY A 62 -34.32 17.60 27.68
C GLY A 62 -33.44 16.43 28.11
N HIS A 63 -32.31 16.20 27.45
CA HIS A 63 -31.27 15.32 27.99
C HIS A 63 -30.54 16.03 29.13
N SER A 64 -30.24 15.28 30.19
CA SER A 64 -29.33 15.74 31.26
C SER A 64 -28.01 14.98 31.19
N PHE A 65 -26.93 15.62 31.62
CA PHE A 65 -25.58 15.07 31.47
C PHE A 65 -24.76 15.17 32.75
N SER A 66 -23.84 14.23 32.91
CA SER A 66 -22.71 14.35 33.84
C SER A 66 -21.43 13.93 33.10
N PHE A 67 -20.36 14.70 33.23
CA PHE A 67 -19.08 14.43 32.58
C PHE A 67 -18.04 14.06 33.63
N HIS A 68 -17.37 12.93 33.44
CA HIS A 68 -16.36 12.41 34.37
C HIS A 68 -15.04 12.26 33.62
N GLY A 69 -14.10 13.17 33.87
CA GLY A 69 -12.75 13.06 33.33
C GLY A 69 -11.89 12.15 34.20
N SER A 70 -11.11 11.24 33.63
CA SER A 70 -10.20 10.40 34.39
C SER A 70 -8.84 10.24 33.73
N ALA A 71 -7.77 10.24 34.54
CA ALA A 71 -6.42 9.88 34.15
C ALA A 71 -5.63 9.37 35.36
N LEU A 72 -4.36 9.02 35.14
CA LEU A 72 -3.43 8.59 36.21
C LEU A 72 -2.90 9.77 37.06
N THR A 73 -3.24 11.01 36.70
CA THR A 73 -2.89 12.20 37.47
C THR A 73 -3.69 12.23 38.77
N THR A 74 -3.12 12.76 39.87
CA THR A 74 -3.85 12.91 41.14
C THR A 74 -5.10 13.77 40.96
N THR A 75 -6.11 13.55 41.81
CA THR A 75 -7.43 14.17 41.67
C THR A 75 -7.37 15.70 41.62
N GLU A 76 -6.57 16.32 42.49
CA GLU A 76 -6.46 17.78 42.58
C GLU A 76 -5.85 18.37 41.32
N LYS A 77 -4.73 17.80 40.85
CA LYS A 77 -4.03 18.26 39.65
C LYS A 77 -4.84 17.98 38.39
N GLY A 78 -5.51 16.83 38.33
CA GLY A 78 -6.40 16.47 37.22
C GLY A 78 -7.59 17.40 37.10
N GLN A 79 -8.22 17.75 38.23
CA GLN A 79 -9.31 18.73 38.28
C GLN A 79 -8.86 20.12 37.83
N GLU A 80 -7.71 20.60 38.29
CA GLU A 80 -7.14 21.89 37.88
C GLU A 80 -6.84 21.92 36.38
N PHE A 81 -6.23 20.84 35.85
CA PHE A 81 -5.96 20.72 34.42
C PHE A 81 -7.24 20.72 33.60
N MET A 82 -8.22 19.91 34.00
CA MET A 82 -9.50 19.80 33.32
C MET A 82 -10.21 21.16 33.29
N ALA A 83 -10.28 21.89 34.41
CA ALA A 83 -10.88 23.23 34.47
C ALA A 83 -10.27 24.18 33.43
N LYS A 84 -8.93 24.24 33.32
CA LYS A 84 -8.24 25.07 32.32
C LYS A 84 -8.59 24.69 30.88
N VAL A 85 -8.76 23.39 30.60
CA VAL A 85 -9.19 22.93 29.28
C VAL A 85 -10.63 23.36 29.00
N LEU A 86 -11.54 23.20 29.98
CA LEU A 86 -12.95 23.57 29.84
C LEU A 86 -13.15 25.08 29.63
N GLU A 87 -12.35 25.92 30.28
CA GLU A 87 -12.35 27.37 30.06
C GLU A 87 -11.99 27.74 28.60
N SER A 88 -11.05 26.99 28.00
CA SER A 88 -10.52 27.23 26.66
C SER A 88 -11.42 26.78 25.51
N LEU A 89 -12.53 26.11 25.80
CA LEU A 89 -13.48 25.63 24.80
C LEU A 89 -14.04 26.77 23.94
N SER A 90 -14.52 26.47 22.74
CA SER A 90 -15.09 27.47 21.84
C SER A 90 -16.56 27.19 21.58
N CYS A 91 -17.38 28.25 21.53
CA CYS A 91 -18.77 28.15 21.10
C CYS A 91 -18.89 28.34 19.57
N PRO A 92 -20.01 27.90 18.97
CA PRO A 92 -20.36 28.28 17.61
C PRO A 92 -20.32 29.80 17.40
N LYS A 93 -19.92 30.25 16.21
CA LYS A 93 -19.71 31.69 15.90
C LYS A 93 -21.00 32.54 16.02
N ASP A 94 -22.14 31.89 15.91
CA ASP A 94 -23.49 32.45 16.05
C ASP A 94 -23.94 32.61 17.51
N VAL A 95 -23.18 32.11 18.48
CA VAL A 95 -23.46 32.28 19.91
C VAL A 95 -22.71 33.51 20.45
N ALA A 96 -23.47 34.45 21.02
CA ALA A 96 -22.90 35.67 21.61
C ALA A 96 -21.94 35.36 22.78
N PRO A 97 -20.84 36.13 22.96
CA PRO A 97 -19.83 35.84 23.99
C PRO A 97 -20.36 35.70 25.43
N PRO A 98 -21.31 36.52 25.93
CA PRO A 98 -21.86 36.34 27.28
C PRO A 98 -22.59 35.00 27.44
N ARG A 99 -23.40 34.63 26.44
CA ARG A 99 -24.12 33.35 26.43
C ARG A 99 -23.15 32.18 26.35
N CYS A 100 -22.07 32.33 25.59
CA CYS A 100 -21.02 31.31 25.54
C CYS A 100 -20.36 31.09 26.91
N ALA A 101 -20.08 32.16 27.65
CA ALA A 101 -19.51 32.07 29.00
C ALA A 101 -20.46 31.33 29.97
N GLU A 102 -21.76 31.63 29.93
CA GLU A 102 -22.77 30.92 30.73
C GLU A 102 -22.81 29.42 30.40
N LEU A 103 -22.82 29.07 29.11
CA LEU A 103 -22.87 27.67 28.67
C LEU A 103 -21.61 26.89 29.09
N LYS A 104 -20.44 27.53 29.06
CA LYS A 104 -19.20 26.94 29.56
C LYS A 104 -19.23 26.73 31.06
N ASP A 105 -19.71 27.70 31.83
CA ASP A 105 -19.84 27.57 33.28
C ASP A 105 -20.78 26.42 33.66
N GLN A 106 -21.93 26.33 32.97
CA GLN A 106 -22.85 25.20 33.13
C GLN A 106 -22.18 23.86 32.80
N PHE A 107 -21.44 23.77 31.69
CA PHE A 107 -20.71 22.55 31.32
C PHE A 107 -19.64 22.18 32.36
N GLN A 108 -18.93 23.17 32.89
CA GLN A 108 -17.92 23.00 33.93
C GLN A 108 -18.53 22.49 35.23
N GLN A 109 -19.70 22.99 35.65
CA GLN A 109 -20.43 22.50 36.83
C GLN A 109 -20.90 21.05 36.67
N LEU A 110 -21.15 20.59 35.45
CA LEU A 110 -21.51 19.21 35.15
C LEU A 110 -20.29 18.27 35.05
N SER A 111 -19.07 18.81 35.10
CA SER A 111 -17.81 18.10 34.85
C SER A 111 -17.00 17.88 36.12
N GLN A 112 -16.62 16.63 36.39
CA GLN A 112 -15.82 16.25 37.55
C GLN A 112 -14.64 15.35 37.16
N TYR A 113 -13.48 15.57 37.78
CA TYR A 113 -12.34 14.68 37.64
C TYR A 113 -12.40 13.54 38.66
N ARG A 114 -12.08 12.32 38.20
CA ARG A 114 -12.07 11.08 38.99
C ARG A 114 -10.79 10.31 38.69
N HIS A 115 -10.08 9.85 39.71
CA HIS A 115 -8.96 8.92 39.51
C HIS A 115 -9.51 7.49 39.44
N LEU A 116 -9.55 6.88 38.25
CA LEU A 116 -10.09 5.53 38.02
C LEU A 116 -8.96 4.57 37.65
N LYS A 117 -8.59 3.68 38.57
CA LYS A 117 -7.53 2.69 38.36
C LYS A 117 -7.93 1.29 38.79
N THR A 118 -8.60 1.14 39.94
CA THR A 118 -8.95 -0.18 40.50
C THR A 118 -10.44 -0.44 40.41
N SER A 119 -10.87 -1.69 40.60
CA SER A 119 -12.30 -2.05 40.58
C SER A 119 -13.12 -1.26 41.61
N GLU A 120 -12.53 -0.93 42.77
CA GLU A 120 -13.15 -0.11 43.81
C GLU A 120 -13.43 1.32 43.33
N ASP A 121 -12.54 1.92 42.53
CA ASP A 121 -12.74 3.26 41.95
C ASP A 121 -13.95 3.27 41.01
N TYR A 122 -14.07 2.23 40.17
CA TYR A 122 -15.19 2.07 39.24
C TYR A 122 -16.51 1.78 39.97
N LEU A 123 -16.48 1.00 41.05
CA LEU A 123 -17.62 0.76 41.92
C LEU A 123 -18.08 2.05 42.62
N ALA A 124 -17.13 2.86 43.10
CA ALA A 124 -17.43 4.15 43.70
C ALA A 124 -18.08 5.10 42.68
N LEU A 125 -17.56 5.16 41.45
CA LEU A 125 -18.17 5.92 40.36
C LEU A 125 -19.59 5.45 40.05
N ASN A 126 -19.83 4.13 40.02
CA ASN A 126 -21.16 3.57 39.79
C ASN A 126 -22.16 4.06 40.84
N LYS A 127 -21.80 3.94 42.13
CA LYS A 127 -22.63 4.39 43.25
C LYS A 127 -22.90 5.89 43.20
N ASP A 128 -21.91 6.68 42.82
CA ASP A 128 -22.06 8.14 42.69
C ASP A 128 -23.04 8.53 41.57
N ILE A 129 -22.96 7.86 40.41
CA ILE A 129 -23.90 8.06 39.30
C ILE A 129 -25.32 7.68 39.74
N GLU A 130 -25.51 6.50 40.33
CA GLU A 130 -26.82 6.02 40.81
C GLU A 130 -27.41 6.98 41.86
N ALA A 131 -26.61 7.40 42.84
CA ALA A 131 -27.05 8.30 43.89
C ALA A 131 -27.44 9.68 43.34
N ARG A 132 -26.75 10.17 42.30
CA ARG A 132 -27.10 11.43 41.64
C ARG A 132 -28.41 11.33 40.88
N VAL A 133 -28.55 10.30 40.03
CA VAL A 133 -29.77 10.05 39.25
C VAL A 133 -30.98 9.95 40.17
N GLN A 134 -30.86 9.21 41.28
CA GLN A 134 -31.92 9.10 42.29
C GLN A 134 -32.23 10.44 42.98
N ARG A 135 -31.20 11.18 43.42
CA ARG A 135 -31.37 12.45 44.14
C ARG A 135 -32.05 13.52 43.28
N GLU A 136 -31.71 13.58 42.00
CA GLU A 136 -32.26 14.55 41.05
C GLU A 136 -33.59 14.08 40.44
N GLY A 137 -34.09 12.89 40.81
CA GLY A 137 -35.34 12.33 40.28
C GLY A 137 -35.27 12.03 38.78
N LEU A 138 -34.07 11.75 38.27
CA LEU A 138 -33.82 11.48 36.86
C LEU A 138 -33.93 9.98 36.55
N TRP A 139 -34.10 9.65 35.27
CA TRP A 139 -33.97 8.29 34.76
C TRP A 139 -32.60 8.12 34.10
N GLU A 140 -31.85 7.07 34.41
CA GLU A 140 -30.58 6.79 33.73
C GLU A 140 -30.86 6.28 32.31
N ALA A 141 -30.53 7.08 31.30
CA ALA A 141 -30.64 6.68 29.90
C ALA A 141 -29.46 5.80 29.48
N GLY A 142 -28.24 6.12 29.91
CA GLY A 142 -27.07 5.33 29.57
C GLY A 142 -25.73 5.96 29.90
N ARG A 143 -24.66 5.21 29.61
CA ARG A 143 -23.27 5.59 29.88
C ARG A 143 -22.42 5.50 28.62
N ILE A 144 -21.58 6.51 28.40
CA ILE A 144 -20.52 6.50 27.37
C ILE A 144 -19.18 6.44 28.08
N PHE A 145 -18.38 5.40 27.84
CA PHE A 145 -16.98 5.35 28.24
C PHE A 145 -16.08 5.57 27.03
N TYR A 146 -15.32 6.66 27.01
CA TYR A 146 -14.41 7.01 25.92
C TYR A 146 -12.97 6.70 26.30
N PHE A 147 -12.33 5.79 25.56
CA PHE A 147 -10.97 5.32 25.85
C PHE A 147 -9.94 6.14 25.06
N SER A 148 -9.59 7.32 25.56
CA SER A 148 -8.46 8.11 25.05
C SER A 148 -7.16 7.69 25.75
N VAL A 149 -6.92 6.37 25.82
CA VAL A 149 -5.77 5.75 26.50
C VAL A 149 -5.08 4.75 25.56
N PRO A 150 -3.83 4.34 25.84
CA PRO A 150 -3.14 3.34 25.03
C PRO A 150 -3.86 1.98 25.00
N PRO A 151 -3.80 1.23 23.88
CA PRO A 151 -4.53 -0.03 23.71
C PRO A 151 -4.22 -1.12 24.74
N PHE A 152 -3.00 -1.15 25.28
CA PHE A 152 -2.63 -2.14 26.30
C PHE A 152 -3.48 -2.05 27.57
N ALA A 153 -4.13 -0.90 27.83
CA ALA A 153 -4.99 -0.71 28.99
C ALA A 153 -6.44 -1.14 28.75
N TYR A 154 -6.84 -1.44 27.51
CA TYR A 154 -8.25 -1.61 27.14
C TYR A 154 -8.90 -2.78 27.87
N ALA A 155 -8.22 -3.91 27.98
CA ALA A 155 -8.76 -5.11 28.61
C ALA A 155 -9.04 -4.92 30.12
N ASP A 156 -8.09 -4.33 30.84
CA ASP A 156 -8.24 -4.09 32.28
C ASP A 156 -9.37 -3.10 32.56
N ILE A 157 -9.48 -2.03 31.75
CA ILE A 157 -10.59 -1.08 31.83
C ILE A 157 -11.92 -1.78 31.51
N ALA A 158 -11.96 -2.57 30.43
CA ALA A 158 -13.15 -3.31 30.02
C ALA A 158 -13.67 -4.23 31.13
N ARG A 159 -12.75 -4.96 31.78
CA ARG A 159 -13.02 -5.82 32.93
C ARG A 159 -13.68 -5.04 34.06
N ASN A 160 -13.10 -3.90 34.46
CA ASN A 160 -13.61 -3.08 35.55
C ASN A 160 -14.98 -2.46 35.25
N ILE A 161 -15.21 -2.01 34.02
CA ILE A 161 -16.53 -1.52 33.58
C ILE A 161 -17.55 -2.65 33.69
N ASN A 162 -17.26 -3.81 33.10
CA ASN A 162 -18.20 -4.93 33.06
C ASN A 162 -18.53 -5.47 34.46
N SER A 163 -17.55 -5.52 35.37
CA SER A 163 -17.77 -6.05 36.72
C SER A 163 -18.42 -5.06 37.70
N SER A 164 -18.16 -3.76 37.55
CA SER A 164 -18.36 -2.81 38.66
C SER A 164 -19.05 -1.50 38.27
N CYS A 165 -19.13 -1.16 36.97
CA CYS A 165 -19.65 0.14 36.52
C CYS A 165 -20.54 0.05 35.26
N ARG A 166 -21.05 -1.15 34.96
CA ARG A 166 -22.03 -1.37 33.90
C ARG A 166 -23.38 -0.85 34.37
N PRO A 167 -24.11 -0.05 33.56
CA PRO A 167 -25.41 0.48 33.96
C PRO A 167 -26.42 -0.66 34.16
N GLY A 168 -27.42 -0.41 35.01
CA GLY A 168 -28.48 -1.36 35.30
C GLY A 168 -29.42 -1.63 34.11
N PRO A 169 -30.34 -2.60 34.23
CA PRO A 169 -31.29 -2.93 33.19
C PRO A 169 -32.12 -1.72 32.72
N GLY A 170 -32.23 -1.52 31.41
CA GLY A 170 -32.99 -0.41 30.80
C GLY A 170 -32.14 0.79 30.37
N ALA A 171 -30.91 0.90 30.87
CA ALA A 171 -29.93 1.89 30.45
C ALA A 171 -28.91 1.28 29.46
N TRP A 172 -28.50 2.03 28.44
CA TRP A 172 -27.53 1.54 27.45
C TRP A 172 -26.08 1.80 27.85
N LEU A 173 -25.15 0.97 27.39
CA LEU A 173 -23.70 1.17 27.49
C LEU A 173 -23.11 1.40 26.10
N ARG A 174 -22.19 2.36 25.99
CA ARG A 174 -21.39 2.60 24.79
C ARG A 174 -19.92 2.78 25.16
N VAL A 175 -19.06 1.98 24.58
CA VAL A 175 -17.62 1.99 24.79
C VAL A 175 -16.94 2.44 23.52
N VAL A 176 -16.25 3.58 23.57
CA VAL A 176 -15.59 4.19 22.44
C VAL A 176 -14.10 3.89 22.53
N LEU A 177 -13.56 3.28 21.48
CA LEU A 177 -12.18 2.79 21.42
C LEU A 177 -11.42 3.57 20.34
N GLU A 178 -10.21 4.02 20.65
CA GLU A 178 -9.32 4.69 19.70
C GLU A 178 -8.35 3.71 19.05
N LYS A 179 -7.91 4.07 17.84
CA LYS A 179 -6.83 3.33 17.18
C LYS A 179 -5.52 3.47 17.99
N PRO A 180 -4.60 2.50 17.95
CA PRO A 180 -4.56 1.34 17.04
C PRO A 180 -5.29 0.09 17.54
N PHE A 181 -5.93 -0.63 16.62
CA PHE A 181 -6.66 -1.89 16.89
C PHE A 181 -5.84 -3.10 16.40
N GLY A 182 -4.76 -3.40 17.11
CA GLY A 182 -3.75 -4.35 16.67
C GLY A 182 -2.68 -3.70 15.76
N HIS A 183 -1.67 -4.49 15.42
CA HIS A 183 -0.59 -4.12 14.48
C HIS A 183 -0.45 -5.13 13.33
N ASP A 184 -1.23 -6.19 13.36
CA ASP A 184 -1.38 -7.23 12.35
C ASP A 184 -2.69 -8.01 12.63
N LEU A 185 -3.02 -8.97 11.77
CA LEU A 185 -4.19 -9.81 11.92
C LEU A 185 -4.22 -10.56 13.26
N LEU A 186 -3.10 -11.13 13.70
CA LEU A 186 -3.04 -11.94 14.91
C LEU A 186 -3.33 -11.11 16.17
N SER A 187 -2.64 -9.98 16.32
CA SER A 187 -2.83 -9.06 17.45
C SER A 187 -4.22 -8.42 17.44
N ALA A 188 -4.80 -8.16 16.27
CA ALA A 188 -6.18 -7.68 16.15
C ALA A 188 -7.21 -8.75 16.59
N GLN A 189 -6.99 -10.03 16.23
CA GLN A 189 -7.82 -11.15 16.69
C GLN A 189 -7.75 -11.33 18.21
N GLN A 190 -6.56 -11.21 18.80
CA GLN A 190 -6.37 -11.28 20.25
C GLN A 190 -7.14 -10.16 20.96
N LEU A 191 -6.96 -8.91 20.51
CA LEU A 191 -7.66 -7.76 21.08
C LEU A 191 -9.18 -7.90 20.94
N ALA A 192 -9.67 -8.35 19.78
CA ALA A 192 -11.10 -8.56 19.54
C ALA A 192 -11.69 -9.65 20.46
N THR A 193 -10.98 -10.76 20.63
CA THR A 193 -11.39 -11.87 21.51
C THR A 193 -11.47 -11.41 22.96
N GLU A 194 -10.47 -10.68 23.42
CA GLU A 194 -10.42 -10.19 24.79
C GLU A 194 -11.54 -9.19 25.08
N LEU A 195 -11.74 -8.20 24.21
CA LEU A 195 -12.83 -7.22 24.36
C LEU A 195 -14.22 -7.86 24.24
N GLY A 196 -14.39 -8.84 23.34
CA GLY A 196 -15.63 -9.58 23.16
C GLY A 196 -16.04 -10.42 24.38
N SER A 197 -15.10 -10.68 25.30
CA SER A 197 -15.43 -11.33 26.59
C SER A 197 -16.11 -10.39 27.59
N PHE A 198 -16.04 -9.07 27.38
CA PHE A 198 -16.59 -8.06 28.29
C PHE A 198 -17.75 -7.27 27.69
N PHE A 199 -17.73 -7.02 26.37
CA PHE A 199 -18.70 -6.16 25.70
C PHE A 199 -19.32 -6.85 24.48
N GLN A 200 -20.59 -6.50 24.22
CA GLN A 200 -21.26 -6.86 22.99
C GLN A 200 -20.80 -5.96 21.84
N GLU A 201 -20.89 -6.45 20.60
CA GLU A 201 -20.49 -5.67 19.43
C GLU A 201 -21.30 -4.38 19.31
N GLU A 202 -22.58 -4.39 19.71
CA GLU A 202 -23.48 -3.22 19.72
C GLU A 202 -23.06 -2.13 20.70
N GLU A 203 -22.28 -2.48 21.73
CA GLU A 203 -21.78 -1.55 22.74
C GLU A 203 -20.48 -0.88 22.30
N MET A 204 -19.70 -1.49 21.39
CA MET A 204 -18.38 -1.00 21.00
C MET A 204 -18.42 -0.05 19.79
N TYR A 205 -17.67 1.05 19.88
CA TYR A 205 -17.53 2.09 18.86
C TYR A 205 -16.04 2.30 18.60
N ARG A 206 -15.49 1.58 17.61
CA ARG A 206 -14.08 1.73 17.19
C ARG A 206 -13.97 2.92 16.25
N VAL A 207 -13.23 3.93 16.70
CA VAL A 207 -13.13 5.22 16.02
C VAL A 207 -12.08 5.17 14.92
N ASP A 208 -12.51 5.53 13.73
CA ASP A 208 -11.66 6.13 12.72
C ASP A 208 -12.17 7.55 12.45
N HIS A 209 -11.41 8.55 12.91
CA HIS A 209 -11.82 9.95 12.80
C HIS A 209 -11.96 10.44 11.35
N TYR A 210 -11.40 9.75 10.33
CA TYR A 210 -11.62 10.13 8.93
C TYR A 210 -13.07 9.94 8.50
N LEU A 211 -13.78 8.98 9.08
CA LEU A 211 -15.21 8.77 8.83
C LEU A 211 -16.07 9.94 9.36
N GLY A 212 -15.52 10.77 10.24
CA GLY A 212 -16.15 12.01 10.72
C GLY A 212 -15.82 13.24 9.86
N LYS A 213 -14.84 13.17 8.94
CA LYS A 213 -14.51 14.33 8.09
C LYS A 213 -15.64 14.57 7.09
N GLN A 214 -16.13 15.81 7.00
CA GLN A 214 -17.37 16.13 6.27
C GLN A 214 -17.36 15.68 4.79
N ALA A 215 -16.24 15.83 4.08
CA ALA A 215 -16.14 15.35 2.69
C ALA A 215 -16.20 13.81 2.58
N VAL A 216 -15.59 13.09 3.53
CA VAL A 216 -15.62 11.61 3.59
C VAL A 216 -17.02 11.12 3.97
N ALA A 217 -17.61 11.70 5.01
CA ALA A 217 -18.98 11.39 5.45
C ALA A 217 -20.02 11.66 4.35
N GLN A 218 -19.72 12.53 3.38
CA GLN A 218 -20.58 12.86 2.25
C GLN A 218 -20.48 11.86 1.09
N ILE A 219 -19.52 10.92 1.06
CA ILE A 219 -19.35 9.98 -0.06
C ILE A 219 -20.62 9.16 -0.31
N LEU A 220 -21.18 8.49 0.71
CA LEU A 220 -22.38 7.66 0.51
C LEU A 220 -23.65 8.47 0.24
N PRO A 221 -23.96 9.54 1.01
CA PRO A 221 -25.11 10.39 0.70
C PRO A 221 -25.02 11.00 -0.71
N PHE A 222 -23.82 11.40 -1.16
CA PHE A 222 -23.63 11.91 -2.51
C PHE A 222 -23.93 10.84 -3.56
N ARG A 223 -23.41 9.62 -3.37
CA ARG A 223 -23.66 8.49 -4.28
C ARG A 223 -25.15 8.17 -4.39
N ASP A 224 -25.86 8.16 -3.27
CA ASP A 224 -27.31 7.91 -3.21
C ASP A 224 -28.15 9.04 -3.84
N GLN A 225 -27.87 10.30 -3.50
CA GLN A 225 -28.61 11.47 -4.02
C GLN A 225 -28.41 11.67 -5.52
N ASN A 226 -27.29 11.20 -6.07
CA ASN A 226 -26.96 11.31 -7.48
C ASN A 226 -27.07 9.97 -8.21
N ARG A 227 -27.76 8.97 -7.62
CA ARG A 227 -27.91 7.61 -8.15
C ARG A 227 -28.34 7.57 -9.61
N LYS A 228 -29.28 8.45 -10.01
CA LYS A 228 -29.78 8.57 -11.39
C LYS A 228 -28.69 8.80 -12.45
N PHE A 229 -27.59 9.45 -12.07
CA PHE A 229 -26.44 9.70 -12.95
C PHE A 229 -25.33 8.67 -12.72
N LEU A 230 -25.10 8.29 -11.45
CA LEU A 230 -23.95 7.50 -11.05
C LEU A 230 -24.09 6.00 -11.32
N ASP A 231 -25.29 5.41 -11.30
CA ASP A 231 -25.45 3.96 -11.49
C ASP A 231 -24.85 3.47 -12.82
N GLY A 232 -25.01 4.26 -13.88
CA GLY A 232 -24.43 3.97 -15.19
C GLY A 232 -22.92 4.25 -15.28
N LEU A 233 -22.37 5.11 -14.41
CA LEU A 233 -21.00 5.61 -14.51
C LEU A 233 -20.03 4.99 -13.49
N TRP A 234 -20.51 4.50 -12.35
CA TRP A 234 -19.69 4.08 -11.20
C TRP A 234 -19.21 2.62 -11.33
N ASN A 235 -18.57 2.29 -12.44
CA ASN A 235 -18.11 0.93 -12.76
C ASN A 235 -16.91 0.97 -13.73
N ARG A 236 -16.26 -0.18 -13.92
CA ARG A 236 -15.07 -0.39 -14.76
C ARG A 236 -15.18 0.07 -16.22
N HIS A 237 -16.39 0.19 -16.78
CA HIS A 237 -16.58 0.63 -18.17
C HIS A 237 -16.44 2.14 -18.33
N TYR A 238 -16.46 2.89 -17.22
CA TYR A 238 -16.45 4.35 -17.21
C TYR A 238 -15.43 4.92 -16.24
N VAL A 239 -15.16 4.29 -15.11
CA VAL A 239 -14.08 4.69 -14.20
C VAL A 239 -12.75 4.20 -14.76
N GLU A 240 -11.78 5.12 -14.84
CA GLU A 240 -10.41 4.83 -15.24
C GLU A 240 -9.59 4.37 -14.04
N ARG A 241 -9.65 5.11 -12.94
CA ARG A 241 -8.96 4.82 -11.68
C ARG A 241 -9.55 5.61 -10.51
N VAL A 242 -9.22 5.16 -9.30
CA VAL A 242 -9.56 5.83 -8.05
C VAL A 242 -8.26 6.19 -7.32
N GLU A 243 -8.13 7.44 -6.89
CA GLU A 243 -6.98 7.96 -6.13
C GLU A 243 -7.47 8.37 -4.73
N ILE A 244 -6.86 7.83 -3.67
CA ILE A 244 -7.16 8.14 -2.27
C ILE A 244 -5.85 8.59 -1.63
N ILE A 245 -5.69 9.89 -1.46
CA ILE A 245 -4.40 10.51 -1.20
C ILE A 245 -4.45 11.35 0.07
N MET A 246 -3.42 11.23 0.90
CA MET A 246 -3.24 12.03 2.11
C MET A 246 -1.78 12.43 2.29
N LYS A 247 -1.47 13.71 2.09
CA LYS A 247 -0.13 14.28 2.26
C LYS A 247 -0.06 15.12 3.53
N GLU A 248 1.05 15.01 4.25
CA GLU A 248 1.33 15.83 5.42
C GLU A 248 2.68 16.53 5.28
N THR A 249 2.72 17.83 5.58
CA THR A 249 3.97 18.60 5.68
C THR A 249 4.71 18.36 6.99
N VAL A 250 3.99 17.93 8.03
CA VAL A 250 4.56 17.66 9.35
C VAL A 250 5.31 16.33 9.32
N ASP A 251 6.47 16.29 9.98
CA ASP A 251 7.28 15.09 10.12
C ASP A 251 6.79 14.23 11.32
N ALA A 252 7.61 13.26 11.75
CA ALA A 252 7.30 12.38 12.88
C ALA A 252 7.99 12.80 14.20
N GLU A 253 8.64 13.97 14.23
CA GLU A 253 9.37 14.46 15.41
C GLU A 253 8.44 14.56 16.63
N GLY A 254 8.95 14.17 17.81
CA GLY A 254 8.19 14.10 19.06
C GLY A 254 7.22 12.92 19.17
N ARG A 255 7.05 12.12 18.10
CA ARG A 255 6.19 10.92 18.07
C ARG A 255 6.92 9.67 17.56
N THR A 256 8.25 9.70 17.49
CA THR A 256 9.07 8.60 16.94
C THR A 256 8.87 7.28 17.69
N SER A 257 8.66 7.31 19.01
CA SER A 257 8.41 6.10 19.83
C SER A 257 7.16 5.32 19.40
N PHE A 258 6.15 6.03 18.92
CA PHE A 258 4.96 5.45 18.30
C PHE A 258 5.25 5.12 16.85
N TYR A 259 5.70 6.09 16.06
CA TYR A 259 5.80 5.96 14.61
C TYR A 259 6.74 4.82 14.18
N GLU A 260 7.82 4.58 14.91
CA GLU A 260 8.78 3.51 14.64
C GLU A 260 8.19 2.10 14.73
N LYS A 261 7.09 1.93 15.47
CA LYS A 261 6.40 0.64 15.58
C LYS A 261 5.34 0.44 14.50
N TYR A 262 4.78 1.53 13.99
CA TYR A 262 3.60 1.48 13.11
C TYR A 262 3.95 1.75 11.65
N GLY A 263 4.76 2.77 11.40
CA GLY A 263 5.02 3.31 10.06
C GLY A 263 3.77 3.90 9.41
N VAL A 264 3.94 4.49 8.23
CA VAL A 264 2.85 5.14 7.49
C VAL A 264 1.72 4.18 7.11
N ILE A 265 2.05 2.90 6.87
CA ILE A 265 1.08 1.89 6.46
C ILE A 265 0.04 1.66 7.56
N ARG A 266 0.47 1.38 8.79
CA ARG A 266 -0.47 1.14 9.90
C ARG A 266 -1.06 2.44 10.45
N ASP A 267 -0.34 3.57 10.35
CA ASP A 267 -0.83 4.84 10.88
C ASP A 267 -1.97 5.42 10.04
N VAL A 268 -1.91 5.31 8.71
CA VAL A 268 -2.85 5.99 7.80
C VAL A 268 -3.49 5.07 6.75
N LEU A 269 -2.71 4.22 6.09
CA LEU A 269 -3.21 3.45 4.94
C LEU A 269 -4.18 2.34 5.37
N GLN A 270 -3.81 1.56 6.39
CA GLN A 270 -4.56 0.41 6.88
C GLN A 270 -5.93 0.77 7.44
N ASN A 271 -6.05 1.97 8.03
CA ASN A 271 -7.28 2.48 8.61
C ASN A 271 -7.95 3.50 7.68
N HIS A 272 -7.52 4.76 7.69
CA HIS A 272 -8.19 5.90 7.10
C HIS A 272 -8.46 5.72 5.61
N LEU A 273 -7.43 5.42 4.83
CA LEU A 273 -7.56 5.35 3.37
C LEU A 273 -8.30 4.07 2.95
N THR A 274 -8.18 3.00 3.72
CA THR A 274 -8.92 1.75 3.47
C THR A 274 -10.40 1.91 3.77
N GLU A 275 -10.78 2.57 4.87
CA GLU A 275 -12.18 2.87 5.17
C GLU A 275 -12.80 3.74 4.07
N ILE A 276 -12.08 4.76 3.59
CA ILE A 276 -12.50 5.58 2.46
C ILE A 276 -12.66 4.74 1.18
N LEU A 277 -11.72 3.82 0.92
CA LEU A 277 -11.80 2.90 -0.22
C LEU A 277 -13.12 2.12 -0.18
N THR A 278 -13.50 1.58 0.98
CA THR A 278 -14.76 0.82 1.09
C THR A 278 -15.98 1.68 0.79
N LEU A 279 -16.00 2.96 1.22
CA LEU A 279 -17.11 3.88 0.93
C LEU A 279 -17.26 4.18 -0.56
N VAL A 280 -16.14 4.24 -1.29
CA VAL A 280 -16.14 4.44 -2.75
C VAL A 280 -16.55 3.15 -3.47
N ALA A 281 -16.01 2.01 -3.03
CA ALA A 281 -16.06 0.77 -3.77
C ALA A 281 -17.32 -0.06 -3.52
N MET A 282 -17.87 -0.06 -2.30
CA MET A 282 -18.98 -0.93 -1.95
C MET A 282 -20.21 -0.69 -2.82
N GLU A 283 -21.03 -1.72 -3.01
CA GLU A 283 -22.38 -1.55 -3.56
C GLU A 283 -23.20 -0.60 -2.68
N LEU A 284 -24.07 0.21 -3.29
CA LEU A 284 -24.96 1.05 -2.51
C LEU A 284 -26.12 0.21 -1.97
N PRO A 285 -26.32 0.16 -0.65
CA PRO A 285 -27.52 -0.47 -0.10
C PRO A 285 -28.77 0.26 -0.57
N HIS A 286 -29.90 -0.46 -0.66
CA HIS A 286 -31.20 0.13 -0.98
C HIS A 286 -31.58 1.26 -0.01
N ASN A 287 -31.21 1.11 1.26
CA ASN A 287 -31.36 2.13 2.29
C ASN A 287 -29.99 2.48 2.89
N VAL A 288 -29.39 3.59 2.43
CA VAL A 288 -28.12 4.10 2.96
C VAL A 288 -28.20 4.60 4.40
N SER A 289 -29.40 4.77 4.95
CA SER A 289 -29.60 5.11 6.37
C SER A 289 -29.59 3.87 7.28
N SER A 290 -29.64 2.65 6.73
CA SER A 290 -29.45 1.42 7.51
C SER A 290 -27.97 1.18 7.75
N TRP A 291 -27.53 1.38 8.99
CA TRP A 291 -26.14 1.18 9.37
C TRP A 291 -25.70 -0.29 9.22
N GLU A 292 -26.59 -1.25 9.49
CA GLU A 292 -26.33 -2.68 9.31
C GLU A 292 -26.05 -2.99 7.84
N ALA A 293 -26.89 -2.47 6.94
CA ALA A 293 -26.71 -2.65 5.51
C ALA A 293 -25.39 -2.01 5.04
N VAL A 294 -25.05 -0.81 5.51
CA VAL A 294 -23.78 -0.15 5.19
C VAL A 294 -22.59 -1.00 5.62
N LEU A 295 -22.59 -1.51 6.86
CA LEU A 295 -21.48 -2.32 7.39
C LEU A 295 -21.35 -3.68 6.68
N GLN A 296 -22.46 -4.29 6.28
CA GLN A 296 -22.46 -5.53 5.51
C GLN A 296 -21.86 -5.32 4.10
N HIS A 297 -22.21 -4.24 3.42
CA HIS A 297 -21.64 -3.93 2.09
C HIS A 297 -20.17 -3.51 2.17
N LYS A 298 -19.73 -2.87 3.27
CA LYS A 298 -18.30 -2.68 3.54
C LYS A 298 -17.57 -4.01 3.66
N LEU A 299 -18.11 -4.96 4.42
CA LEU A 299 -17.51 -6.29 4.60
C LEU A 299 -17.39 -7.03 3.26
N GLN A 300 -18.42 -6.98 2.43
CA GLN A 300 -18.37 -7.54 1.07
C GLN A 300 -17.32 -6.85 0.19
N ALA A 301 -17.14 -5.54 0.32
CA ALA A 301 -16.08 -4.82 -0.39
C ALA A 301 -14.70 -5.29 0.07
N PHE A 302 -14.48 -5.48 1.39
CA PHE A 302 -13.23 -6.05 1.90
C PHE A 302 -12.96 -7.45 1.35
N GLN A 303 -13.97 -8.33 1.33
CA GLN A 303 -13.83 -9.70 0.81
C GLN A 303 -13.51 -9.74 -0.69
N ALA A 304 -13.86 -8.69 -1.43
CA ALA A 304 -13.55 -8.56 -2.85
C ALA A 304 -12.17 -7.92 -3.12
N LEU A 305 -11.44 -7.45 -2.11
CA LEU A 305 -10.08 -6.93 -2.30
C LEU A 305 -9.12 -8.08 -2.60
N ARG A 306 -8.31 -7.90 -3.65
CA ARG A 306 -7.22 -8.82 -3.97
C ARG A 306 -6.09 -8.62 -2.97
N GLY A 307 -5.52 -9.71 -2.45
CA GLY A 307 -4.41 -9.66 -1.50
C GLY A 307 -3.22 -8.87 -2.04
N LEU A 308 -2.63 -8.03 -1.19
CA LEU A 308 -1.47 -7.21 -1.52
C LEU A 308 -0.18 -8.05 -1.47
N GLN A 309 0.73 -7.78 -2.40
CA GLN A 309 2.06 -8.39 -2.46
C GLN A 309 3.14 -7.30 -2.44
N LYS A 310 4.42 -7.65 -2.25
CA LYS A 310 5.54 -6.70 -2.26
C LYS A 310 5.50 -5.73 -3.47
N GLY A 311 5.19 -6.24 -4.67
CA GLY A 311 5.07 -5.43 -5.88
C GLY A 311 3.90 -4.44 -5.90
N SER A 312 2.94 -4.56 -4.98
CA SER A 312 1.79 -3.65 -4.84
C SER A 312 2.12 -2.37 -4.08
N ALA A 313 3.38 -2.14 -3.70
CA ALA A 313 3.80 -1.02 -2.88
C ALA A 313 5.12 -0.39 -3.34
N VAL A 314 5.23 0.93 -3.15
CA VAL A 314 6.51 1.66 -3.14
C VAL A 314 6.67 2.35 -1.80
N LEU A 315 7.87 2.32 -1.24
CA LEU A 315 8.17 2.83 0.10
C LEU A 315 9.18 3.96 0.06
N GLY A 316 8.98 4.97 0.89
CA GLY A 316 9.92 6.07 1.09
C GLY A 316 10.13 6.44 2.56
N GLN A 317 11.27 7.04 2.87
CA GLN A 317 11.58 7.58 4.20
C GLN A 317 12.26 8.96 4.06
N TYR A 318 11.71 9.99 4.70
CA TYR A 318 12.35 11.30 4.69
C TYR A 318 13.70 11.25 5.43
N GLN A 319 14.68 11.97 4.89
CA GLN A 319 16.10 11.84 5.25
C GLN A 319 16.38 12.05 6.75
N ALA A 320 15.69 12.99 7.39
CA ALA A 320 15.88 13.31 8.80
C ALA A 320 15.32 12.25 9.78
N TYR A 321 14.49 11.29 9.32
CA TYR A 321 13.74 10.41 10.22
C TYR A 321 14.64 9.52 11.09
N SER A 322 15.64 8.86 10.49
CA SER A 322 16.55 7.98 11.23
C SER A 322 17.35 8.73 12.31
N GLU A 323 17.71 10.01 12.08
CA GLU A 323 18.36 10.85 13.08
C GLU A 323 17.41 11.22 14.22
N GLN A 324 16.16 11.58 13.91
CA GLN A 324 15.13 11.87 14.91
C GLN A 324 14.89 10.66 15.83
N VAL A 325 14.81 9.45 15.26
CA VAL A 325 14.67 8.21 16.02
C VAL A 325 15.89 7.97 16.92
N ARG A 326 17.12 8.17 16.43
CA ARG A 326 18.33 8.02 17.24
C ARG A 326 18.33 8.96 18.45
N ARG A 327 18.00 10.23 18.22
CA ARG A 327 17.96 11.25 19.26
C ARG A 327 16.85 11.00 20.29
N GLU A 328 15.62 10.72 19.86
CA GLU A 328 14.47 10.60 20.76
C GLU A 328 14.41 9.25 21.49
N LEU A 329 14.86 8.17 20.84
CA LEU A 329 14.86 6.82 21.44
C LEU A 329 16.24 6.39 21.96
N GLN A 330 17.21 7.31 21.98
CA GLN A 330 18.58 7.09 22.46
C GLN A 330 19.22 5.86 21.82
N LYS A 331 19.04 5.69 20.50
CA LYS A 331 19.66 4.59 19.73
C LYS A 331 21.11 4.94 19.38
N PRO A 332 22.00 3.95 19.21
CA PRO A 332 23.39 4.20 18.83
C PRO A 332 23.48 4.89 17.46
N ASP A 333 24.61 5.57 17.20
CA ASP A 333 24.83 6.29 15.93
C ASP A 333 24.76 5.37 14.70
N SER A 334 25.07 4.10 14.87
CA SER A 334 24.95 3.07 13.83
C SER A 334 23.51 2.64 13.54
N PHE A 335 22.50 3.07 14.31
CA PHE A 335 21.12 2.66 14.07
C PHE A 335 20.51 3.39 12.86
N HIS A 336 20.01 2.62 11.90
CA HIS A 336 19.23 3.11 10.76
C HIS A 336 17.84 2.47 10.81
N SER A 337 16.81 3.31 10.65
CA SER A 337 15.43 2.82 10.64
C SER A 337 15.01 2.41 9.23
N LEU A 338 14.30 1.29 9.12
CA LEU A 338 13.63 0.87 7.88
C LEU A 338 12.15 1.29 7.86
N THR A 339 11.67 2.01 8.86
CA THR A 339 10.26 2.40 8.96
C THR A 339 9.88 3.33 7.81
N PRO A 340 8.90 2.99 6.96
CA PRO A 340 8.47 3.86 5.88
C PRO A 340 7.70 5.06 6.44
N THR A 341 8.08 6.27 6.02
CA THR A 341 7.35 7.51 6.29
C THR A 341 6.54 8.00 5.09
N PHE A 342 6.69 7.34 3.93
CA PHE A 342 5.86 7.45 2.73
C PHE A 342 5.56 6.05 2.17
N ALA A 343 4.35 5.84 1.66
CA ALA A 343 4.02 4.67 0.87
C ALA A 343 2.94 4.97 -0.18
N GLY A 344 3.15 4.45 -1.39
CA GLY A 344 2.14 4.36 -2.44
C GLY A 344 1.72 2.90 -2.62
N ILE A 345 0.43 2.63 -2.66
CA ILE A 345 -0.18 1.30 -2.71
C ILE A 345 -1.11 1.20 -3.90
N LEU A 346 -1.00 0.09 -4.64
CA LEU A 346 -1.91 -0.26 -5.73
C LEU A 346 -2.78 -1.43 -5.29
N ALA A 347 -4.07 -1.14 -5.09
CA ALA A 347 -5.07 -2.12 -4.75
C ALA A 347 -5.99 -2.43 -5.95
N HIS A 348 -6.45 -3.68 -6.01
CA HIS A 348 -7.40 -4.16 -6.99
C HIS A 348 -8.55 -4.91 -6.30
N MET A 349 -9.69 -4.96 -6.96
CA MET A 349 -10.86 -5.68 -6.49
C MET A 349 -11.33 -6.70 -7.53
N ASP A 350 -11.62 -7.91 -7.07
CA ASP A 350 -12.06 -9.05 -7.87
C ASP A 350 -13.59 -9.15 -7.85
N ASN A 351 -14.25 -8.13 -8.41
CA ASN A 351 -15.69 -8.13 -8.64
C ASN A 351 -16.07 -7.46 -9.97
N LEU A 352 -17.31 -7.73 -10.45
CA LEU A 352 -17.78 -7.25 -11.76
C LEU A 352 -17.78 -5.72 -11.90
N ARG A 353 -17.92 -4.98 -10.79
CA ARG A 353 -17.96 -3.51 -10.81
C ARG A 353 -16.57 -2.93 -11.05
N TRP A 354 -15.53 -3.49 -10.45
CA TRP A 354 -14.21 -2.87 -10.33
C TRP A 354 -13.08 -3.65 -10.99
N GLU A 355 -13.34 -4.82 -11.56
CA GLU A 355 -12.32 -5.62 -12.26
C GLU A 355 -11.54 -4.75 -13.27
N GLY A 356 -10.22 -4.71 -13.11
CA GLY A 356 -9.29 -3.94 -13.95
C GLY A 356 -9.17 -2.45 -13.62
N VAL A 357 -9.94 -1.92 -12.65
CA VAL A 357 -9.79 -0.53 -12.19
C VAL A 357 -8.77 -0.49 -11.05
N PRO A 358 -7.69 0.31 -11.16
CA PRO A 358 -6.72 0.47 -10.08
C PRO A 358 -7.23 1.45 -9.01
N PHE A 359 -7.08 1.06 -7.74
CA PHE A 359 -7.23 1.92 -6.58
C PHE A 359 -5.85 2.29 -6.05
N ILE A 360 -5.49 3.56 -6.14
CA ILE A 360 -4.21 4.08 -5.70
C ILE A 360 -4.42 4.71 -4.33
N LEU A 361 -3.76 4.18 -3.30
CA LEU A 361 -3.73 4.78 -1.97
C LEU A 361 -2.33 5.33 -1.74
N MET A 362 -2.20 6.58 -1.29
CA MET A 362 -0.89 7.14 -0.98
C MET A 362 -0.95 7.99 0.28
N SER A 363 0.03 7.79 1.15
CA SER A 363 0.25 8.65 2.30
C SER A 363 1.72 8.88 2.56
N GLY A 364 2.06 10.04 3.12
CA GLY A 364 3.40 10.30 3.63
C GLY A 364 3.54 11.57 4.46
N LYS A 365 4.68 11.65 5.16
CA LYS A 365 5.08 12.77 6.03
C LYS A 365 6.20 13.60 5.41
N ALA A 366 6.41 14.81 5.92
CA ALA A 366 7.41 15.74 5.39
C ALA A 366 7.31 15.88 3.85
N LEU A 367 6.08 16.00 3.34
CA LEU A 367 5.82 16.23 1.92
C LEU A 367 5.72 17.74 1.63
N ASP A 368 5.63 18.07 0.35
CA ASP A 368 5.56 19.42 -0.21
C ASP A 368 4.30 20.21 0.17
N GLU A 369 3.21 19.51 0.47
CA GLU A 369 1.95 20.13 0.88
C GLU A 369 1.17 19.26 1.86
N ARG A 370 0.21 19.87 2.54
CA ARG A 370 -0.77 19.18 3.37
C ARG A 370 -2.09 19.16 2.63
N VAL A 371 -2.52 17.99 2.17
CA VAL A 371 -3.78 17.85 1.43
C VAL A 371 -4.33 16.44 1.59
N GLY A 372 -5.65 16.30 1.65
CA GLY A 372 -6.32 15.00 1.56
C GLY A 372 -7.44 15.03 0.52
N TYR A 373 -7.53 14.01 -0.33
CA TYR A 373 -8.62 13.91 -1.30
C TYR A 373 -8.90 12.47 -1.74
N VAL A 374 -10.12 12.28 -2.22
CA VAL A 374 -10.57 11.10 -2.94
C VAL A 374 -10.96 11.55 -4.34
N ARG A 375 -10.34 10.98 -5.37
CA ARG A 375 -10.56 11.37 -6.76
C ARG A 375 -10.93 10.17 -7.61
N ILE A 376 -12.10 10.24 -8.22
CA ILE A 376 -12.61 9.25 -9.16
C ILE A 376 -12.44 9.85 -10.55
N LEU A 377 -11.51 9.31 -11.33
CA LEU A 377 -11.27 9.73 -12.71
C LEU A 377 -12.03 8.82 -13.68
N PHE A 378 -12.75 9.41 -14.61
CA PHE A 378 -13.51 8.69 -15.63
C PHE A 378 -12.74 8.62 -16.95
N LYS A 379 -12.83 7.47 -17.63
CA LYS A 379 -12.26 7.19 -18.94
C LYS A 379 -12.77 8.21 -19.96
N ASN A 380 -11.85 8.73 -20.76
CA ASN A 380 -12.23 9.51 -21.92
C ASN A 380 -12.52 8.60 -23.12
N ARG A 381 -13.70 8.74 -23.73
CA ARG A 381 -14.12 7.93 -24.90
C ARG A 381 -13.80 8.61 -26.24
N ALA A 382 -13.22 9.80 -26.22
CA ALA A 382 -12.80 10.53 -27.42
C ALA A 382 -11.28 10.39 -27.64
N TYR A 383 -10.87 10.12 -28.89
CA TYR A 383 -9.48 10.27 -29.31
C TYR A 383 -9.18 11.76 -29.50
N CYS A 384 -8.39 12.31 -28.59
CA CYS A 384 -8.13 13.75 -28.52
C CYS A 384 -6.81 14.09 -29.20
N ALA A 385 -6.86 14.46 -30.48
CA ALA A 385 -5.68 14.74 -31.29
C ALA A 385 -5.16 16.20 -31.18
N GLN A 386 -5.84 17.09 -30.45
CA GLN A 386 -5.51 18.51 -30.35
C GLN A 386 -4.77 18.86 -29.05
N SER A 387 -3.90 19.88 -29.09
CA SER A 387 -3.15 20.34 -27.92
C SER A 387 -4.03 21.12 -26.93
N GLU A 388 -3.66 21.10 -25.65
CA GLU A 388 -4.39 21.72 -24.53
C GLU A 388 -4.77 23.20 -24.72
N LYS A 389 -4.09 23.92 -25.61
CA LYS A 389 -4.26 25.36 -25.81
C LYS A 389 -5.49 25.75 -26.63
N HIS A 390 -6.16 24.81 -27.32
CA HIS A 390 -7.28 25.10 -28.23
C HIS A 390 -8.65 24.57 -27.76
N TRP A 391 -8.74 23.96 -26.57
CA TRP A 391 -10.02 23.46 -26.07
C TRP A 391 -10.90 24.62 -25.59
N VAL A 392 -12.05 24.81 -26.24
CA VAL A 392 -13.14 25.62 -25.67
C VAL A 392 -13.65 24.88 -24.42
N THR A 393 -13.56 25.54 -23.27
CA THR A 393 -13.76 24.96 -21.92
C THR A 393 -15.12 24.32 -21.71
N ASP A 394 -16.19 24.82 -22.34
CA ASP A 394 -17.55 24.38 -22.02
C ASP A 394 -18.06 23.20 -22.86
N GLN A 395 -17.32 22.73 -23.88
CA GLN A 395 -17.82 21.70 -24.81
C GLN A 395 -16.80 20.62 -25.19
N SER A 396 -15.57 20.72 -24.72
CA SER A 396 -14.56 19.73 -25.07
C SER A 396 -14.82 18.38 -24.39
N GLN A 397 -15.08 17.35 -25.21
CA GLN A 397 -15.16 15.97 -24.77
C GLN A 397 -13.81 15.45 -24.24
N CYS A 398 -12.73 16.18 -24.48
CA CYS A 398 -11.37 15.78 -24.14
C CYS A 398 -10.93 16.20 -22.74
N LEU A 399 -11.72 17.04 -22.07
CA LEU A 399 -11.42 17.43 -20.70
C LEU A 399 -11.61 16.24 -19.75
N PRO A 400 -10.68 16.00 -18.82
CA PRO A 400 -10.83 14.96 -17.81
C PRO A 400 -12.14 15.10 -17.04
N ARG A 401 -12.88 14.00 -16.92
CA ARG A 401 -14.14 13.93 -16.16
C ARG A 401 -13.84 13.35 -14.80
N GLN A 402 -14.17 14.06 -13.73
CA GLN A 402 -13.71 13.71 -12.38
C GLN A 402 -14.77 14.04 -11.32
N ILE A 403 -14.79 13.24 -10.27
CA ILE A 403 -15.47 13.56 -9.00
C ILE A 403 -14.41 13.53 -7.91
N ILE A 404 -14.32 14.60 -7.13
CA ILE A 404 -13.33 14.75 -6.07
C ILE A 404 -14.03 15.06 -4.75
N PHE A 405 -13.81 14.24 -3.73
CA PHE A 405 -14.11 14.56 -2.35
C PHE A 405 -12.84 15.11 -1.71
N TYR A 406 -12.76 16.43 -1.62
CA TYR A 406 -11.64 17.15 -1.09
C TYR A 406 -11.76 17.22 0.44
N ILE A 407 -10.91 16.49 1.14
CA ILE A 407 -11.00 16.30 2.59
C ILE A 407 -10.62 17.58 3.35
N GLY A 408 -9.72 18.39 2.79
CA GLY A 408 -9.36 19.71 3.30
C GLY A 408 -7.87 20.02 3.17
N HIS A 409 -7.48 21.20 3.68
CA HIS A 409 -6.15 21.81 3.51
C HIS A 409 -5.84 22.15 2.04
N GLY A 410 -4.58 22.08 1.62
CA GLY A 410 -4.10 22.48 0.29
C GLY A 410 -4.57 23.87 -0.15
N GLU A 411 -4.62 24.10 -1.46
CA GLU A 411 -4.96 25.41 -2.02
C GLU A 411 -6.42 25.82 -1.78
N LEU A 412 -7.36 24.86 -1.66
CA LEU A 412 -8.77 25.17 -1.41
C LEU A 412 -9.05 25.53 0.06
N GLY A 413 -8.19 25.09 0.98
CA GLY A 413 -8.22 25.42 2.40
C GLY A 413 -9.37 24.81 3.21
N SER A 414 -10.44 24.34 2.56
CA SER A 414 -11.67 23.84 3.18
C SER A 414 -12.14 22.53 2.56
N PRO A 415 -12.90 21.69 3.29
CA PRO A 415 -13.52 20.50 2.71
C PRO A 415 -14.48 20.87 1.57
N ALA A 416 -14.50 20.05 0.51
CA ALA A 416 -15.39 20.28 -0.62
C ALA A 416 -15.74 19.01 -1.40
N VAL A 417 -16.80 19.07 -2.19
CA VAL A 417 -17.11 18.11 -3.25
C VAL A 417 -17.03 18.84 -4.58
N LEU A 418 -16.19 18.35 -5.49
CA LEU A 418 -15.99 18.90 -6.82
C LEU A 418 -16.45 17.89 -7.86
N VAL A 419 -17.26 18.34 -8.82
CA VAL A 419 -17.71 17.52 -9.95
C VAL A 419 -17.43 18.29 -11.23
N SER A 420 -16.71 17.70 -12.18
CA SER A 420 -16.42 18.36 -13.45
C SER A 420 -17.71 18.77 -14.17
N ARG A 421 -17.76 20.00 -14.71
CA ARG A 421 -18.95 20.55 -15.38
C ARG A 421 -19.37 19.76 -16.62
N ASN A 422 -18.41 19.09 -17.26
CA ASN A 422 -18.63 18.19 -18.39
C ASN A 422 -19.10 16.77 -18.00
N LEU A 423 -19.50 16.54 -16.73
CA LEU A 423 -20.04 15.27 -16.24
C LEU A 423 -21.55 15.37 -15.94
N PHE A 424 -21.94 15.92 -14.79
CA PHE A 424 -23.31 16.30 -14.45
C PHE A 424 -23.30 17.34 -13.32
N ARG A 425 -24.37 18.13 -13.20
CA ARG A 425 -24.58 19.02 -12.04
C ARG A 425 -25.05 18.18 -10.86
N PRO A 426 -24.28 18.09 -9.75
CA PRO A 426 -24.64 17.24 -8.63
C PRO A 426 -25.74 17.86 -7.77
N SER A 427 -26.45 17.00 -7.06
CA SER A 427 -27.39 17.35 -5.99
C SER A 427 -26.72 17.10 -4.64
N LEU A 428 -26.70 18.11 -3.76
CA LEU A 428 -26.29 18.01 -2.36
C LEU A 428 -27.34 18.69 -1.46
N PRO A 429 -27.42 18.35 -0.16
CA PRO A 429 -28.40 18.93 0.75
C PRO A 429 -28.11 20.43 1.00
N SER A 430 -29.00 21.31 0.56
CA SER A 430 -28.82 22.76 0.61
C SER A 430 -28.68 23.34 2.03
N LYS A 431 -29.15 22.62 3.06
CA LYS A 431 -29.01 23.02 4.47
C LYS A 431 -27.59 22.83 5.01
N SER A 432 -26.83 21.87 4.48
CA SER A 432 -25.49 21.51 4.99
C SER A 432 -24.37 21.79 3.99
N TRP A 433 -24.68 21.93 2.70
CA TRP A 433 -23.74 22.23 1.63
C TRP A 433 -24.21 23.42 0.79
N LYS A 434 -23.27 24.29 0.43
CA LYS A 434 -23.50 25.45 -0.44
C LYS A 434 -22.59 25.39 -1.65
N GLU A 435 -23.11 25.78 -2.81
CA GLU A 435 -22.30 25.95 -4.02
C GLU A 435 -21.37 27.15 -3.82
N VAL A 436 -20.11 27.00 -4.19
CA VAL A 436 -19.08 28.03 -4.11
C VAL A 436 -18.74 28.46 -5.54
N GLU A 437 -18.76 29.78 -5.79
CA GLU A 437 -18.38 30.32 -7.09
C GLU A 437 -16.86 30.22 -7.33
N GLY A 438 -16.47 30.27 -8.60
CA GLY A 438 -15.07 30.11 -9.01
C GLY A 438 -14.16 31.15 -8.35
N GLN A 439 -13.01 30.71 -7.82
CA GLN A 439 -11.94 31.59 -7.38
C GLN A 439 -10.99 31.84 -8.57
N PRO A 440 -10.88 33.09 -9.08
CA PRO A 440 -10.02 33.39 -10.23
C PRO A 440 -8.57 32.98 -9.97
N GLY A 441 -7.98 32.24 -10.91
CA GLY A 441 -6.57 31.81 -10.83
C GLY A 441 -6.33 30.49 -10.09
N LEU A 442 -7.26 30.03 -9.24
CA LEU A 442 -7.10 28.75 -8.53
C LEU A 442 -7.23 27.57 -9.49
N ARG A 443 -6.24 26.66 -9.47
CA ARG A 443 -6.20 25.47 -10.33
C ARG A 443 -6.05 24.21 -9.51
N LEU A 444 -7.07 23.35 -9.55
CA LEU A 444 -7.05 22.05 -8.87
C LEU A 444 -6.99 20.93 -9.90
N PHE A 445 -6.05 20.00 -9.70
CA PHE A 445 -5.84 18.84 -10.58
C PHE A 445 -5.61 19.23 -12.05
N GLY A 446 -4.83 20.30 -12.26
CA GLY A 446 -4.50 20.83 -13.58
C GLY A 446 -5.60 21.66 -14.26
N ARG A 447 -6.75 21.88 -13.59
CA ARG A 447 -7.92 22.58 -14.16
C ARG A 447 -8.29 23.80 -13.33
N PRO A 448 -8.75 24.90 -13.96
CA PRO A 448 -9.28 26.04 -13.21
C PRO A 448 -10.53 25.63 -12.41
N LEU A 449 -10.75 26.26 -11.26
CA LEU A 449 -11.92 25.96 -10.41
C LEU A 449 -13.26 26.14 -11.15
N SER A 450 -13.29 27.04 -12.14
CA SER A 450 -14.45 27.27 -13.01
C SER A 450 -14.91 26.02 -13.76
N ASP A 451 -14.05 25.02 -13.96
CA ASP A 451 -14.39 23.77 -14.65
C ASP A 451 -15.16 22.77 -13.76
N TYR A 452 -15.39 23.12 -12.49
CA TYR A 452 -16.09 22.28 -11.52
C TYR A 452 -17.39 22.94 -11.04
N TYR A 453 -18.35 22.11 -10.67
CA TYR A 453 -19.33 22.44 -9.65
C TYR A 453 -18.70 22.16 -8.30
N VAL A 454 -18.56 23.18 -7.45
CA VAL A 454 -17.88 23.11 -6.17
C VAL A 454 -18.88 23.32 -5.04
N TYR A 455 -18.95 22.38 -4.11
CA TYR A 455 -19.79 22.47 -2.92
C TYR A 455 -18.94 22.39 -1.67
N SER A 456 -19.09 23.34 -0.76
CA SER A 456 -18.44 23.33 0.55
C SER A 456 -19.47 23.28 1.67
N PRO A 457 -19.12 22.77 2.86
CA PRO A 457 -20.00 22.78 4.00
C PRO A 457 -20.45 24.20 4.36
N VAL A 458 -21.72 24.36 4.78
CA VAL A 458 -22.23 25.64 5.30
C VAL A 458 -21.52 26.00 6.61
N ARG A 459 -21.28 25.00 7.46
CA ARG A 459 -20.51 25.10 8.71
C ARG A 459 -19.49 23.98 8.76
N GLU A 460 -18.23 24.36 8.94
CA GLU A 460 -17.16 23.40 9.21
C GLU A 460 -17.30 22.82 10.62
N GLN A 461 -17.11 21.52 10.74
CA GLN A 461 -17.18 20.79 11.99
C GLN A 461 -15.98 19.86 12.11
N ASP A 462 -15.43 19.78 13.32
CA ASP A 462 -14.40 18.80 13.63
C ASP A 462 -14.97 17.37 13.54
N ALA A 463 -14.13 16.44 13.11
CA ALA A 463 -14.52 15.05 12.92
C ALA A 463 -14.99 14.39 14.22
N TYR A 464 -14.36 14.68 15.36
CA TYR A 464 -14.76 14.10 16.64
C TYR A 464 -16.11 14.63 17.10
N SER A 465 -16.44 15.90 16.85
CA SER A 465 -17.78 16.43 17.14
C SER A 465 -18.87 15.66 16.40
N ILE A 466 -18.64 15.33 15.12
CA ILE A 466 -19.57 14.53 14.31
C ILE A 466 -19.67 13.11 14.86
N LEU A 467 -18.54 12.45 15.13
CA LEU A 467 -18.54 11.07 15.62
C LEU A 467 -19.13 10.92 17.02
N ILE A 468 -18.86 11.86 17.94
CA ILE A 468 -19.47 11.89 19.27
C ILE A 468 -20.99 12.01 19.16
N SER A 469 -21.49 12.86 18.28
CA SER A 469 -22.93 12.93 17.98
C SER A 469 -23.45 11.60 17.43
N HIS A 470 -22.71 10.93 16.55
CA HIS A 470 -23.09 9.61 16.03
C HIS A 470 -23.10 8.52 17.11
N ILE A 471 -22.15 8.53 18.05
CA ILE A 471 -22.14 7.63 19.22
C ILE A 471 -23.40 7.86 20.04
N PHE A 472 -23.73 9.12 20.36
CA PHE A 472 -24.91 9.48 21.14
C PHE A 472 -26.23 9.04 20.47
N HIS A 473 -26.32 9.15 19.16
CA HIS A 473 -27.52 8.79 18.39
C HIS A 473 -27.51 7.33 17.88
N ARG A 474 -26.57 6.47 18.34
CA ARG A 474 -26.42 5.07 17.89
C ARG A 474 -26.27 4.91 16.37
N ARG A 475 -25.64 5.87 15.69
CA ARG A 475 -25.38 5.81 14.23
C ARG A 475 -24.12 5.01 13.94
N LYS A 476 -24.23 3.69 13.95
CA LYS A 476 -23.07 2.77 13.84
C LYS A 476 -22.36 2.71 12.49
N GLY A 477 -22.96 3.23 11.42
CA GLY A 477 -22.39 3.15 10.07
C GLY A 477 -21.05 3.88 9.89
N SER A 478 -20.69 4.74 10.85
CA SER A 478 -19.42 5.48 10.89
C SER A 478 -18.34 4.83 11.78
N PHE A 479 -18.54 3.60 12.25
CA PHE A 479 -17.61 2.92 13.16
C PHE A 479 -17.22 1.55 12.64
N ILE A 480 -16.08 1.05 13.12
CA ILE A 480 -15.50 -0.21 12.64
C ILE A 480 -16.01 -1.38 13.51
N THR A 481 -16.60 -2.38 12.87
CA THR A 481 -16.97 -3.63 13.55
C THR A 481 -15.79 -4.58 13.65
N THR A 482 -15.87 -5.56 14.55
CA THR A 482 -14.88 -6.64 14.65
C THR A 482 -14.65 -7.32 13.30
N GLU A 483 -15.71 -7.68 12.59
CA GLU A 483 -15.60 -8.36 11.28
C GLU A 483 -14.91 -7.49 10.22
N ASN A 484 -15.29 -6.20 10.11
CA ASN A 484 -14.66 -5.29 9.17
C ASN A 484 -13.18 -5.02 9.52
N LEU A 485 -12.85 -4.91 10.81
CA LEU A 485 -11.47 -4.73 11.27
C LEU A 485 -10.61 -5.94 10.87
N LEU A 486 -11.09 -7.15 11.13
CA LEU A 486 -10.35 -8.37 10.79
C LEU A 486 -10.21 -8.54 9.28
N ALA A 487 -11.25 -8.22 8.51
CA ALA A 487 -11.19 -8.25 7.05
C ALA A 487 -10.17 -7.24 6.49
N SER A 488 -10.07 -6.05 7.08
CA SER A 488 -9.00 -5.09 6.76
C SER A 488 -7.62 -5.68 7.04
N TRP A 489 -7.41 -6.33 8.19
CA TRP A 489 -6.11 -6.93 8.50
C TRP A 489 -5.75 -8.13 7.62
N VAL A 490 -6.73 -8.94 7.19
CA VAL A 490 -6.51 -9.98 6.18
C VAL A 490 -5.93 -9.41 4.88
N PHE A 491 -6.38 -8.22 4.48
CA PHE A 491 -5.89 -7.53 3.29
C PHE A 491 -4.47 -6.95 3.46
N TRP A 492 -4.14 -6.40 4.64
CA TRP A 492 -2.88 -5.68 4.86
C TRP A 492 -1.72 -6.53 5.40
N THR A 493 -1.98 -7.53 6.24
CA THR A 493 -0.93 -8.32 6.90
C THR A 493 0.04 -8.99 5.91
N PRO A 494 -0.40 -9.63 4.81
CA PRO A 494 0.52 -10.24 3.85
C PRO A 494 1.53 -9.25 3.24
N LEU A 495 1.11 -8.01 2.98
CA LEU A 495 2.02 -6.97 2.51
C LEU A 495 3.02 -6.60 3.59
N LEU A 496 2.55 -6.33 4.82
CA LEU A 496 3.42 -5.96 5.94
C LEU A 496 4.51 -7.01 6.18
N ASP A 497 4.16 -8.30 6.14
CA ASP A 497 5.09 -9.40 6.30
C ASP A 497 6.13 -9.44 5.16
N SER A 498 5.70 -9.15 3.92
CA SER A 498 6.59 -9.10 2.76
C SER A 498 7.52 -7.88 2.74
N LEU A 499 7.24 -6.84 3.53
CA LEU A 499 7.98 -5.57 3.55
C LEU A 499 9.00 -5.44 4.71
N VAL A 500 9.11 -6.44 5.60
CA VAL A 500 9.89 -6.35 6.85
C VAL A 500 11.36 -5.95 6.64
N HIS A 501 11.96 -6.35 5.51
CA HIS A 501 13.36 -6.07 5.19
C HIS A 501 13.53 -5.10 4.01
N GLU A 502 12.45 -4.46 3.55
CA GLU A 502 12.52 -3.51 2.45
C GLU A 502 13.12 -2.19 2.91
N VAL A 503 14.14 -1.73 2.18
CA VAL A 503 14.74 -0.43 2.42
C VAL A 503 13.89 0.64 1.72
N PRO A 504 13.32 1.60 2.47
CA PRO A 504 12.54 2.67 1.87
C PRO A 504 13.45 3.64 1.09
N ARG A 505 12.95 4.16 -0.03
CA ARG A 505 13.64 5.22 -0.80
C ARG A 505 13.81 6.47 0.06
N ILE A 506 15.03 6.96 0.19
CA ILE A 506 15.28 8.22 0.90
C ILE A 506 14.81 9.41 0.08
N TYR A 507 14.12 10.36 0.72
CA TYR A 507 13.74 11.65 0.13
C TYR A 507 14.08 12.82 1.06
N PRO A 508 14.43 14.02 0.53
CA PRO A 508 14.88 15.14 1.37
C PRO A 508 13.83 15.63 2.37
N GLY A 509 12.58 15.73 1.92
CA GLY A 509 11.46 16.34 2.63
C GLY A 509 11.02 17.67 2.00
N GLY A 510 9.74 18.01 2.13
CA GLY A 510 9.17 19.27 1.64
C GLY A 510 9.19 19.39 0.11
N ALA A 511 9.36 20.62 -0.39
CA ALA A 511 9.36 20.91 -1.82
C ALA A 511 10.57 20.31 -2.58
N GLU A 512 11.66 20.00 -1.86
CA GLU A 512 12.88 19.41 -2.44
C GLU A 512 12.68 17.97 -2.91
N ASN A 513 11.56 17.33 -2.53
CA ASN A 513 11.18 16.02 -3.03
C ASN A 513 11.08 15.98 -4.56
N GLY A 514 10.67 17.09 -5.20
CA GLY A 514 10.46 17.16 -6.64
C GLY A 514 9.60 15.99 -7.13
N HIS A 515 10.16 15.19 -8.02
CA HIS A 515 9.52 14.01 -8.63
C HIS A 515 10.09 12.68 -8.10
N LEU A 516 10.86 12.69 -7.00
CA LEU A 516 11.53 11.49 -6.47
C LEU A 516 10.55 10.43 -5.96
N LEU A 517 9.39 10.88 -5.49
CA LEU A 517 8.32 10.02 -4.96
C LEU A 517 7.23 9.74 -6.00
N ASP A 518 7.35 10.27 -7.22
CA ASP A 518 6.44 9.93 -8.30
C ASP A 518 6.61 8.45 -8.65
N PHE A 519 5.48 7.77 -8.82
CA PHE A 519 5.44 6.35 -9.14
C PHE A 519 4.46 6.06 -10.26
N GLU A 520 4.75 4.99 -10.98
CA GLU A 520 3.95 4.46 -12.06
C GLU A 520 3.63 2.99 -11.79
N PHE A 521 2.61 2.48 -12.47
CA PHE A 521 2.28 1.07 -12.39
C PHE A 521 2.19 0.45 -13.78
N SER A 522 2.61 -0.81 -13.86
CA SER A 522 2.45 -1.66 -15.04
C SER A 522 1.84 -2.98 -14.60
N GLY A 523 0.64 -3.27 -15.09
CA GLY A 523 -0.16 -4.38 -14.56
C GLY A 523 -0.45 -4.19 -13.07
N ASN A 524 0.02 -5.13 -12.24
CA ASN A 524 -0.19 -5.13 -10.79
C ASN A 524 1.05 -4.66 -9.99
N GLN A 525 2.09 -4.17 -10.66
CA GLN A 525 3.33 -3.76 -10.01
C GLN A 525 3.48 -2.24 -10.02
N LEU A 526 3.84 -1.69 -8.86
CA LEU A 526 4.26 -0.31 -8.68
C LEU A 526 5.78 -0.20 -8.74
N SER A 527 6.27 0.87 -9.36
CA SER A 527 7.66 1.28 -9.31
C SER A 527 7.76 2.79 -9.33
N PHE A 528 8.76 3.36 -8.67
CA PHE A 528 9.02 4.79 -8.79
C PHE A 528 9.36 5.16 -10.24
N SER A 529 8.78 6.24 -10.74
CA SER A 529 8.97 6.72 -12.12
C SER A 529 10.40 7.18 -12.37
N GLN A 530 11.02 7.80 -11.36
CA GLN A 530 12.44 8.13 -11.40
C GLN A 530 13.28 6.97 -10.89
N GLN A 531 14.25 6.53 -11.71
CA GLN A 531 15.34 5.70 -11.22
C GLN A 531 16.24 6.55 -10.33
N GLN A 532 16.44 6.09 -9.09
CA GLN A 532 17.29 6.78 -8.13
C GLN A 532 18.74 6.81 -8.64
N LEU A 533 19.44 7.92 -8.45
CA LEU A 533 20.90 7.93 -8.42
C LEU A 533 21.34 7.21 -7.15
N GLU A 534 21.85 5.99 -7.32
CA GLU A 534 22.20 5.03 -6.27
C GLU A 534 22.96 5.71 -5.12
N GLN A 535 22.29 5.88 -3.97
CA GLN A 535 22.90 6.38 -2.74
C GLN A 535 23.03 5.25 -1.72
N LEU A 536 24.23 5.13 -1.17
CA LEU A 536 24.59 4.30 -0.03
C LEU A 536 23.63 4.55 1.15
N VAL A 537 22.94 3.51 1.61
CA VAL A 537 22.36 3.48 2.95
C VAL A 537 23.19 2.48 3.74
N PRO A 538 24.12 2.92 4.61
CA PRO A 538 24.86 2.01 5.46
C PRO A 538 23.88 1.19 6.32
N GLY A 539 24.07 -0.12 6.38
CA GLY A 539 23.39 -0.97 7.35
C GLY A 539 23.88 -0.66 8.77
N PRO A 540 23.20 -1.15 9.82
CA PRO A 540 23.60 -0.83 11.18
C PRO A 540 24.92 -1.50 11.59
N GLY A 541 26.02 -0.73 11.53
CA GLY A 541 27.36 -1.15 11.99
C GLY A 541 28.50 -0.21 11.51
N SER A 542 29.56 -0.07 12.29
CA SER A 542 30.63 0.95 12.12
C SER A 542 31.65 0.69 10.99
N VAL A 543 31.34 -0.15 10.01
CA VAL A 543 32.14 -0.35 8.78
C VAL A 543 31.17 -0.74 7.66
N PRO A 544 31.19 -0.10 6.47
CA PRO A 544 30.38 -0.55 5.34
C PRO A 544 30.67 -2.02 5.05
N LYS A 545 29.64 -2.87 5.10
CA LYS A 545 29.73 -4.27 4.72
C LYS A 545 29.18 -4.43 3.30
N PRO A 546 29.62 -5.42 2.51
CA PRO A 546 29.02 -5.75 1.21
C PRO A 546 27.50 -5.96 1.26
N SER A 547 26.92 -6.20 2.45
CA SER A 547 25.47 -6.34 2.69
C SER A 547 24.70 -5.03 2.61
N ASP A 548 25.40 -3.91 2.56
CA ASP A 548 24.83 -2.56 2.57
C ASP A 548 24.56 -2.03 1.14
N PHE A 549 24.78 -2.87 0.12
CA PHE A 549 24.62 -2.55 -1.29
C PHE A 549 23.57 -3.50 -1.89
N GLN A 550 22.51 -2.96 -2.52
CA GLN A 550 21.49 -3.79 -3.18
C GLN A 550 21.87 -4.09 -4.64
N VAL A 551 22.22 -3.06 -5.41
CA VAL A 551 22.76 -3.20 -6.77
C VAL A 551 23.68 -2.02 -7.04
N LEU A 552 24.94 -2.30 -7.39
CA LEU A 552 25.91 -1.34 -7.89
C LEU A 552 25.84 -1.34 -9.42
N ARG A 553 25.43 -0.23 -10.03
CA ARG A 553 25.61 -0.01 -11.46
C ARG A 553 26.88 0.77 -11.72
N ALA A 554 27.85 0.13 -12.37
CA ALA A 554 29.11 0.75 -12.74
C ALA A 554 29.39 0.56 -14.23
N LYS A 555 30.59 0.93 -14.65
CA LYS A 555 31.14 0.49 -15.94
C LYS A 555 32.21 -0.57 -15.70
N TYR A 556 32.21 -1.60 -16.52
CA TYR A 556 33.29 -2.57 -16.63
C TYR A 556 33.67 -2.69 -18.11
N ARG A 557 34.91 -2.33 -18.43
CA ARG A 557 35.41 -2.23 -19.82
C ARG A 557 34.48 -1.39 -20.71
N GLU A 558 34.17 -0.18 -20.25
CA GLU A 558 33.24 0.78 -20.88
C GLU A 558 31.79 0.31 -21.07
N SER A 559 31.47 -0.90 -20.65
CA SER A 559 30.13 -1.48 -20.75
C SER A 559 29.41 -1.42 -19.40
N PRO A 560 28.07 -1.33 -19.37
CA PRO A 560 27.32 -1.39 -18.12
C PRO A 560 27.67 -2.63 -17.28
N LEU A 561 27.92 -2.43 -16.00
CA LEU A 561 28.09 -3.46 -14.97
C LEU A 561 26.92 -3.36 -13.99
N ILE A 562 26.29 -4.50 -13.70
CA ILE A 562 25.32 -4.68 -12.63
C ILE A 562 25.97 -5.61 -11.61
N SER A 563 26.07 -5.17 -10.35
CA SER A 563 26.65 -5.97 -9.28
C SER A 563 25.79 -6.01 -8.04
N ALA A 564 25.48 -7.20 -7.53
CA ALA A 564 24.54 -7.43 -6.43
C ALA A 564 24.93 -8.69 -5.66
N TRP A 565 24.17 -9.05 -4.63
CA TRP A 565 24.27 -10.39 -4.03
C TRP A 565 23.83 -11.47 -5.04
N PRO A 566 24.32 -12.72 -4.93
CA PRO A 566 24.01 -13.79 -5.87
C PRO A 566 22.53 -13.92 -6.22
N GLU A 567 21.64 -13.99 -5.22
CA GLU A 567 20.20 -14.15 -5.42
C GLU A 567 19.57 -12.94 -6.15
N GLU A 568 19.92 -11.72 -5.72
CA GLU A 568 19.42 -10.47 -6.30
C GLU A 568 19.95 -10.25 -7.72
N LEU A 569 21.21 -10.59 -7.97
CA LEU A 569 21.86 -10.53 -9.28
C LEU A 569 21.17 -11.47 -10.27
N ILE A 570 20.90 -12.70 -9.84
CA ILE A 570 20.22 -13.72 -10.62
C ILE A 570 18.78 -13.29 -10.92
N ALA A 571 18.04 -12.80 -9.91
CA ALA A 571 16.69 -12.29 -10.11
C ALA A 571 16.67 -11.10 -11.08
N LYS A 572 17.64 -10.19 -10.97
CA LYS A 572 17.79 -9.05 -11.87
C LYS A 572 18.08 -9.48 -13.31
N LEU A 573 19.02 -10.40 -13.49
CA LEU A 573 19.35 -10.95 -14.81
C LEU A 573 18.17 -11.70 -15.43
N ALA A 574 17.44 -12.51 -14.65
CA ALA A 574 16.24 -13.21 -15.11
C ALA A 574 15.17 -12.22 -15.61
N ASN A 575 14.90 -11.17 -14.84
CA ASN A 575 13.96 -10.11 -15.23
C ASN A 575 14.43 -9.38 -16.51
N ASP A 576 15.72 -9.12 -16.67
CA ASP A 576 16.27 -8.48 -17.86
C ASP A 576 16.18 -9.38 -19.11
N ILE A 577 16.33 -10.69 -18.95
CA ILE A 577 16.12 -11.66 -20.03
C ILE A 577 14.64 -11.72 -20.39
N GLU A 578 13.73 -11.80 -19.41
CA GLU A 578 12.28 -11.80 -19.65
C GLU A 578 11.81 -10.54 -20.37
N ALA A 579 12.26 -9.36 -19.92
CA ALA A 579 11.93 -8.10 -20.58
C ALA A 579 12.43 -8.08 -22.04
N THR A 580 13.63 -8.62 -22.29
CA THR A 580 14.18 -8.75 -23.64
C THR A 580 13.36 -9.71 -24.49
N ALA A 581 12.94 -10.85 -23.92
CA ALA A 581 12.12 -11.86 -24.57
C ALA A 581 10.75 -11.29 -24.98
N VAL A 582 10.04 -10.64 -24.06
CA VAL A 582 8.73 -10.03 -24.33
C VAL A 582 8.83 -8.97 -25.44
N GLN A 583 9.88 -8.15 -25.42
CA GLN A 583 10.11 -7.15 -26.47
C GLN A 583 10.39 -7.79 -27.84
N ALA A 584 11.25 -8.82 -27.88
CA ALA A 584 11.59 -9.52 -29.11
C ALA A 584 10.37 -10.24 -29.70
N VAL A 585 9.59 -10.97 -28.89
CA VAL A 585 8.37 -11.66 -29.35
C VAL A 585 7.32 -10.67 -29.85
N ARG A 586 7.12 -9.54 -29.16
CA ARG A 586 6.20 -8.49 -29.64
C ARG A 586 6.61 -7.91 -31.00
N ARG A 587 7.91 -7.78 -31.25
CA ARG A 587 8.44 -7.11 -32.45
C ARG A 587 8.65 -8.05 -33.63
N PHE A 588 9.08 -9.28 -33.37
CA PHE A 588 9.52 -10.23 -34.39
C PHE A 588 8.76 -11.56 -34.37
N GLY A 589 7.86 -11.77 -33.40
CA GLY A 589 7.07 -13.00 -33.24
C GLY A 589 7.83 -14.17 -32.61
N LYS A 590 9.14 -14.03 -32.41
CA LYS A 590 10.04 -15.04 -31.83
C LYS A 590 11.19 -14.38 -31.08
N PHE A 591 11.81 -15.12 -30.16
CA PHE A 591 12.98 -14.70 -29.40
C PHE A 591 14.07 -15.79 -29.47
N HIS A 592 15.27 -15.44 -29.92
CA HIS A 592 16.40 -16.36 -30.00
C HIS A 592 17.39 -16.13 -28.85
N LEU A 593 17.42 -17.05 -27.88
CA LEU A 593 18.25 -17.01 -26.68
C LEU A 593 19.33 -18.09 -26.76
N ALA A 594 20.60 -17.68 -26.74
CA ALA A 594 21.74 -18.59 -26.66
C ALA A 594 22.29 -18.63 -25.22
N LEU A 595 22.44 -19.82 -24.66
CA LEU A 595 22.86 -20.07 -23.27
C LEU A 595 24.19 -20.81 -23.22
N SER A 596 25.14 -20.28 -22.46
CA SER A 596 26.34 -21.02 -22.07
C SER A 596 26.03 -22.01 -20.94
N GLY A 597 26.77 -23.11 -20.90
CA GLY A 597 26.66 -24.09 -19.82
C GLY A 597 27.58 -23.83 -18.63
N GLY A 598 27.87 -24.89 -17.89
CA GLY A 598 28.65 -24.84 -16.65
C GLY A 598 27.80 -24.58 -15.40
N SER A 599 28.48 -24.32 -14.27
CA SER A 599 27.81 -24.18 -12.95
C SER A 599 27.23 -22.79 -12.70
N SER A 600 27.85 -21.74 -13.23
CA SER A 600 27.42 -20.35 -13.01
C SER A 600 25.98 -20.01 -13.42
N PRO A 601 25.40 -20.55 -14.52
CA PRO A 601 24.04 -20.24 -14.92
C PRO A 601 22.96 -21.13 -14.28
N ILE A 602 23.30 -22.10 -13.42
CA ILE A 602 22.32 -23.04 -12.85
C ILE A 602 21.23 -22.31 -12.05
N ASP A 603 21.62 -21.38 -11.18
CA ASP A 603 20.66 -20.61 -10.37
C ASP A 603 19.75 -19.74 -11.24
N LEU A 604 20.27 -19.24 -12.36
CA LEU A 604 19.48 -18.49 -13.35
C LEU A 604 18.44 -19.39 -14.03
N PHE A 605 18.81 -20.62 -14.40
CA PHE A 605 17.88 -21.58 -15.00
C PHE A 605 16.73 -21.91 -14.05
N GLN A 606 17.03 -22.13 -12.77
CA GLN A 606 16.02 -22.36 -11.74
C GLN A 606 15.11 -21.13 -11.56
N GLN A 607 15.68 -19.93 -11.54
CA GLN A 607 14.91 -18.69 -11.43
C GLN A 607 13.97 -18.47 -12.63
N LEU A 608 14.45 -18.71 -13.85
CA LEU A 608 13.63 -18.64 -15.07
C LEU A 608 12.52 -19.71 -15.08
N ALA A 609 12.78 -20.89 -14.51
CA ALA A 609 11.76 -21.93 -14.34
C ALA A 609 10.69 -21.53 -13.31
N MET A 610 11.06 -20.87 -12.21
CA MET A 610 10.10 -20.38 -11.21
C MET A 610 9.21 -19.26 -11.76
N GLY A 611 9.76 -18.36 -12.58
CA GLY A 611 9.04 -17.26 -13.25
C GLY A 611 8.23 -17.62 -14.50
N HIS A 612 7.97 -18.91 -14.76
CA HIS A 612 7.50 -19.41 -16.06
C HIS A 612 6.17 -18.86 -16.60
N TYR A 613 5.31 -18.25 -15.77
CA TYR A 613 4.03 -17.69 -16.24
C TYR A 613 4.18 -16.37 -17.01
N GLY A 614 5.22 -15.58 -16.75
CA GLY A 614 5.46 -14.29 -17.44
C GLY A 614 6.29 -14.43 -18.73
N PHE A 615 7.12 -15.46 -18.81
CA PHE A 615 8.06 -15.66 -19.90
C PHE A 615 7.40 -16.25 -21.16
N PRO A 616 7.65 -15.72 -22.38
CA PRO A 616 7.00 -16.18 -23.61
C PRO A 616 7.64 -17.47 -24.18
N TRP A 617 7.66 -18.56 -23.40
CA TRP A 617 8.31 -19.84 -23.75
C TRP A 617 7.83 -20.44 -25.08
N ALA A 618 6.54 -20.29 -25.42
CA ALA A 618 5.98 -20.79 -26.68
C ALA A 618 6.63 -20.16 -27.94
N HIS A 619 7.24 -18.99 -27.80
CA HIS A 619 7.87 -18.22 -28.88
C HIS A 619 9.39 -18.09 -28.71
N THR A 620 9.97 -18.76 -27.70
CA THR A 620 11.41 -18.70 -27.42
C THR A 620 12.13 -19.90 -28.02
N HIS A 621 13.16 -19.64 -28.82
CA HIS A 621 14.13 -20.62 -29.31
C HIS A 621 15.37 -20.63 -28.41
N LEU A 622 15.74 -21.80 -27.91
CA LEU A 622 16.87 -22.02 -27.01
C LEU A 622 18.02 -22.68 -27.75
N TRP A 623 19.19 -22.02 -27.72
CA TRP A 623 20.42 -22.45 -28.38
C TRP A 623 21.50 -22.65 -27.33
N LEU A 624 22.36 -23.66 -27.51
CA LEU A 624 23.60 -23.75 -26.73
C LEU A 624 24.68 -22.88 -27.35
N VAL A 625 25.43 -22.18 -26.50
CA VAL A 625 26.62 -21.42 -26.88
C VAL A 625 27.84 -22.35 -27.01
N ASP A 626 27.89 -23.37 -26.18
CA ASP A 626 28.96 -24.36 -26.17
C ASP A 626 28.48 -25.69 -25.62
N GLU A 627 29.15 -26.77 -26.01
CA GLU A 627 28.86 -28.13 -25.56
C GLU A 627 30.14 -28.98 -25.48
N ARG A 628 30.16 -29.90 -24.51
CA ARG A 628 31.21 -30.91 -24.36
C ARG A 628 30.96 -32.05 -25.34
N CYS A 629 32.04 -32.59 -25.91
CA CYS A 629 31.96 -33.75 -26.79
C CYS A 629 31.73 -35.04 -25.98
N VAL A 630 30.55 -35.13 -25.39
CA VAL A 630 29.99 -36.25 -24.63
C VAL A 630 28.53 -36.46 -25.09
N PRO A 631 27.92 -37.63 -24.85
CA PRO A 631 26.51 -37.81 -25.17
C PRO A 631 25.60 -36.80 -24.44
N LEU A 632 24.49 -36.38 -25.07
CA LEU A 632 23.58 -35.35 -24.51
C LEU A 632 22.87 -35.75 -23.20
N TRP A 633 22.93 -37.03 -22.82
CA TRP A 633 22.43 -37.54 -21.54
C TRP A 633 23.52 -37.66 -20.46
N ASP A 634 24.78 -37.39 -20.83
CA ASP A 634 25.90 -37.45 -19.91
C ASP A 634 25.81 -36.30 -18.89
N PRO A 635 26.09 -36.52 -17.59
CA PRO A 635 26.08 -35.47 -16.57
C PRO A 635 27.02 -34.29 -16.86
N GLU A 636 28.05 -34.47 -17.69
CA GLU A 636 28.95 -33.39 -18.10
C GLU A 636 28.41 -32.55 -19.28
N SER A 637 27.32 -32.96 -19.93
CA SER A 637 26.71 -32.21 -21.04
C SER A 637 26.03 -30.93 -20.54
N ASN A 638 26.30 -29.82 -21.24
CA ASN A 638 25.63 -28.56 -21.02
C ASN A 638 24.13 -28.66 -21.35
N PHE A 639 23.75 -29.43 -22.37
CA PHE A 639 22.36 -29.74 -22.67
C PHE A 639 21.67 -30.50 -21.53
N GLN A 640 22.34 -31.50 -20.95
CA GLN A 640 21.80 -32.24 -19.82
C GLN A 640 21.53 -31.31 -18.64
N GLY A 641 22.46 -30.40 -18.32
CA GLY A 641 22.27 -29.40 -17.27
C GLY A 641 21.09 -28.45 -17.56
N LEU A 642 20.97 -27.97 -18.79
CA LEU A 642 19.82 -27.17 -19.23
C LEU A 642 18.50 -27.94 -19.11
N GLN A 643 18.50 -29.23 -19.47
CA GLN A 643 17.35 -30.11 -19.36
C GLN A 643 16.92 -30.29 -17.90
N ALA A 644 17.88 -30.54 -17.01
CA ALA A 644 17.65 -30.80 -15.59
C ALA A 644 17.21 -29.56 -14.81
N HIS A 645 17.68 -28.36 -15.17
CA HIS A 645 17.41 -27.15 -14.39
C HIS A 645 16.37 -26.21 -15.01
N LEU A 646 16.08 -26.33 -16.31
CA LEU A 646 15.10 -25.48 -17.00
C LEU A 646 14.04 -26.31 -17.74
N LEU A 647 14.43 -27.09 -18.76
CA LEU A 647 13.47 -27.63 -19.74
C LEU A 647 12.47 -28.61 -19.14
N GLN A 648 12.82 -29.35 -18.07
CA GLN A 648 11.86 -30.22 -17.39
C GLN A 648 10.78 -29.45 -16.60
N HIS A 649 10.97 -28.15 -16.37
CA HIS A 649 10.09 -27.30 -15.56
C HIS A 649 9.30 -26.28 -16.38
N VAL A 650 9.63 -26.08 -17.66
CA VAL A 650 8.97 -25.10 -18.54
C VAL A 650 8.43 -25.77 -19.80
N ARG A 651 7.44 -25.14 -20.45
CA ARG A 651 6.86 -25.64 -21.70
C ARG A 651 7.42 -24.89 -22.90
N VAL A 652 8.50 -25.44 -23.47
CA VAL A 652 9.08 -24.98 -24.74
C VAL A 652 8.71 -26.00 -25.84
N PRO A 653 8.20 -25.56 -27.01
CA PRO A 653 7.97 -26.47 -28.12
C PRO A 653 9.26 -27.21 -28.50
N TYR A 654 9.19 -28.50 -28.76
CA TYR A 654 10.38 -29.32 -29.04
C TYR A 654 11.22 -28.78 -30.22
N TYR A 655 10.57 -28.26 -31.26
CA TYR A 655 11.22 -27.66 -32.43
C TYR A 655 11.90 -26.30 -32.16
N ASN A 656 11.75 -25.75 -30.95
CA ASN A 656 12.42 -24.53 -30.51
C ASN A 656 13.64 -24.83 -29.61
N ILE A 657 14.00 -26.10 -29.41
CA ILE A 657 15.13 -26.52 -28.58
C ILE A 657 16.23 -27.01 -29.51
N HIS A 658 17.38 -26.32 -29.52
CA HIS A 658 18.48 -26.54 -30.46
C HIS A 658 19.75 -27.00 -29.72
N PRO A 659 19.90 -28.30 -29.42
CA PRO A 659 21.14 -28.84 -28.87
C PRO A 659 22.26 -28.85 -29.92
N MET A 660 23.51 -28.70 -29.48
CA MET A 660 24.66 -28.87 -30.36
C MET A 660 24.81 -30.35 -30.77
N PRO A 661 24.97 -30.68 -32.07
CA PRO A 661 25.09 -32.04 -32.55
C PRO A 661 26.51 -32.59 -32.32
N VAL A 662 26.83 -32.84 -31.06
CA VAL A 662 28.14 -33.36 -30.61
C VAL A 662 28.25 -34.88 -30.67
N HIS A 663 27.13 -35.59 -30.83
CA HIS A 663 27.07 -37.05 -30.89
C HIS A 663 26.28 -37.48 -32.13
N LEU A 664 26.98 -37.76 -33.23
CA LEU A 664 26.43 -38.18 -34.52
C LEU A 664 27.06 -39.50 -34.93
N HIS A 665 26.31 -40.38 -35.60
CA HIS A 665 26.80 -41.70 -36.06
C HIS A 665 27.58 -42.50 -34.99
N GLN A 666 27.17 -42.40 -33.72
CA GLN A 666 27.84 -43.04 -32.56
C GLN A 666 29.28 -42.54 -32.28
N ARG A 667 29.67 -41.38 -32.81
CA ARG A 667 30.96 -40.73 -32.60
C ARG A 667 30.77 -39.35 -31.97
N LEU A 668 31.75 -38.92 -31.19
CA LEU A 668 31.72 -37.65 -30.46
C LEU A 668 32.58 -36.62 -31.20
N CYS A 669 31.96 -35.53 -31.64
CA CYS A 669 32.61 -34.40 -32.34
C CYS A 669 33.60 -34.80 -33.44
N ALA A 670 33.32 -35.88 -34.18
CA ALA A 670 34.16 -36.25 -35.31
C ALA A 670 33.97 -35.24 -36.43
N GLU A 671 35.07 -34.70 -36.97
CA GLU A 671 35.01 -33.68 -38.03
C GLU A 671 34.27 -34.18 -39.28
N GLU A 672 34.36 -35.49 -39.57
CA GLU A 672 33.67 -36.07 -40.74
C GLU A 672 32.15 -36.11 -40.58
N ASP A 673 31.62 -36.00 -39.35
CA ASP A 673 30.18 -35.92 -39.09
C ASP A 673 29.60 -34.52 -39.34
N GLN A 674 30.46 -33.52 -39.61
CA GLN A 674 30.07 -32.15 -39.94
C GLN A 674 29.13 -31.49 -38.93
N GLY A 675 29.14 -31.93 -37.66
CA GLY A 675 28.21 -31.43 -36.64
C GLY A 675 28.24 -29.91 -36.47
N ALA A 676 29.44 -29.30 -36.45
CA ALA A 676 29.58 -27.85 -36.37
C ALA A 676 28.96 -27.13 -37.58
N GLN A 677 29.08 -27.70 -38.78
CA GLN A 677 28.49 -27.14 -40.00
C GLN A 677 26.96 -27.27 -39.98
N ILE A 678 26.42 -28.42 -39.56
CA ILE A 678 24.97 -28.64 -39.42
C ILE A 678 24.35 -27.59 -38.49
N TYR A 679 24.97 -27.36 -37.34
CA TYR A 679 24.47 -26.36 -36.38
C TYR A 679 24.59 -24.93 -36.92
N ALA A 680 25.67 -24.61 -37.65
CA ALA A 680 25.84 -23.32 -38.32
C ALA A 680 24.79 -23.07 -39.41
N GLU A 681 24.43 -24.09 -40.19
CA GLU A 681 23.38 -24.03 -41.21
C GLU A 681 22.00 -23.82 -40.57
N GLU A 682 21.70 -24.52 -39.46
CA GLU A 682 20.47 -24.34 -38.71
C GLU A 682 20.34 -22.92 -38.14
N ILE A 683 21.41 -22.38 -37.54
CA ILE A 683 21.46 -20.99 -37.07
C ILE A 683 21.21 -20.02 -38.23
N SER A 684 21.84 -20.24 -39.37
CA SER A 684 21.70 -19.36 -40.55
C SER A 684 20.29 -19.40 -41.14
N ALA A 685 19.61 -20.55 -41.05
CA ALA A 685 18.25 -20.72 -41.52
C ALA A 685 17.20 -20.09 -40.58
N LEU A 686 17.38 -20.22 -39.26
CA LEU A 686 16.37 -19.83 -38.27
C LEU A 686 16.60 -18.46 -37.64
N VAL A 687 17.85 -18.02 -37.48
CA VAL A 687 18.23 -16.77 -36.84
C VAL A 687 18.55 -15.72 -37.90
N THR A 688 17.69 -14.71 -38.03
CA THR A 688 17.85 -13.66 -39.06
C THR A 688 19.22 -12.99 -38.95
N ASN A 689 19.98 -12.97 -40.05
CA ASN A 689 21.35 -12.45 -40.14
C ASN A 689 22.35 -13.10 -39.17
N SER A 690 22.04 -14.31 -38.66
CA SER A 690 22.81 -14.98 -37.60
C SER A 690 23.04 -14.05 -36.39
N SER A 691 22.03 -13.24 -36.04
CA SER A 691 22.08 -12.26 -34.95
C SER A 691 21.10 -12.68 -33.85
N PHE A 692 21.61 -13.29 -32.78
CA PHE A 692 20.81 -13.66 -31.62
C PHE A 692 20.25 -12.41 -30.92
N ASP A 693 19.04 -12.54 -30.36
CA ASP A 693 18.45 -11.47 -29.57
C ASP A 693 19.18 -11.30 -28.23
N LEU A 694 19.57 -12.42 -27.60
CA LEU A 694 20.39 -12.43 -26.40
C LEU A 694 21.35 -13.63 -26.38
N VAL A 695 22.61 -13.38 -26.06
CA VAL A 695 23.61 -14.41 -25.75
C VAL A 695 24.02 -14.28 -24.28
N LEU A 696 23.87 -15.34 -23.51
CA LEU A 696 24.35 -15.44 -22.13
C LEU A 696 25.69 -16.18 -22.11
N LEU A 697 26.71 -15.52 -21.57
CA LEU A 697 28.07 -16.04 -21.43
C LEU A 697 28.47 -16.15 -19.97
N GLY A 698 29.31 -17.13 -19.66
CA GLY A 698 30.10 -17.19 -18.43
C GLY A 698 31.56 -16.75 -18.67
N MET A 699 32.30 -16.53 -17.58
CA MET A 699 33.74 -16.30 -17.63
C MET A 699 34.50 -17.30 -16.76
N GLY A 700 35.45 -18.02 -17.38
CA GLY A 700 36.38 -18.92 -16.72
C GLY A 700 37.39 -18.20 -15.81
N PRO A 701 38.03 -18.90 -14.85
CA PRO A 701 39.06 -18.31 -13.98
C PRO A 701 40.34 -17.90 -14.75
N ASP A 702 40.49 -18.34 -15.98
CA ASP A 702 41.58 -18.04 -16.93
C ASP A 702 41.14 -17.05 -18.03
N GLY A 703 39.89 -16.56 -17.99
CA GLY A 703 39.32 -15.65 -18.99
C GLY A 703 38.72 -16.33 -20.21
N HIS A 704 38.59 -17.66 -20.22
CA HIS A 704 37.84 -18.37 -21.27
C HIS A 704 36.33 -18.01 -21.21
N THR A 705 35.65 -18.12 -22.35
CA THR A 705 34.19 -17.98 -22.46
C THR A 705 33.69 -18.81 -23.63
N ALA A 706 32.45 -19.32 -23.60
CA ALA A 706 31.88 -20.14 -24.68
C ALA A 706 32.77 -21.33 -25.10
N SER A 707 33.59 -21.91 -24.20
CA SER A 707 34.63 -22.89 -24.56
C SER A 707 35.70 -22.41 -25.58
N LEU A 708 35.89 -21.09 -25.71
CA LEU A 708 37.06 -20.46 -26.35
C LEU A 708 38.13 -20.25 -25.27
N PHE A 709 39.27 -20.95 -25.37
CA PHE A 709 40.30 -20.98 -24.34
C PHE A 709 41.52 -20.09 -24.67
N PRO A 710 42.22 -19.55 -23.65
CA PRO A 710 43.50 -18.88 -23.83
C PRO A 710 44.48 -19.68 -24.68
N GLN A 711 45.26 -19.00 -25.53
CA GLN A 711 46.30 -19.56 -26.39
C GLN A 711 45.80 -20.51 -27.50
N SER A 712 44.48 -20.70 -27.64
CA SER A 712 43.88 -21.38 -28.80
C SER A 712 43.39 -20.34 -29.81
N PRO A 713 43.88 -20.33 -31.07
CA PRO A 713 43.42 -19.38 -32.07
C PRO A 713 42.03 -19.73 -32.64
N THR A 714 41.56 -20.97 -32.45
CA THR A 714 40.33 -21.48 -33.06
C THR A 714 39.09 -20.77 -32.54
N GLY A 715 38.26 -20.26 -33.45
CA GLY A 715 37.01 -19.56 -33.12
C GLY A 715 37.15 -18.10 -32.68
N LEU A 716 38.38 -17.57 -32.58
CA LEU A 716 38.58 -16.16 -32.22
C LEU A 716 38.38 -15.21 -33.41
N ASP A 717 38.72 -15.66 -34.61
CA ASP A 717 38.62 -14.92 -35.88
C ASP A 717 38.10 -15.85 -36.99
N GLY A 718 37.69 -15.29 -38.14
CA GLY A 718 37.28 -16.05 -39.34
C GLY A 718 35.77 -16.02 -39.62
N GLU A 719 35.35 -16.75 -40.65
CA GLU A 719 33.95 -16.76 -41.13
C GLU A 719 33.11 -17.91 -40.57
N GLN A 720 33.74 -18.91 -39.96
CA GLN A 720 33.05 -20.06 -39.37
C GLN A 720 32.18 -19.59 -38.18
N LEU A 721 30.90 -19.93 -38.20
CA LEU A 721 29.94 -19.58 -37.15
C LEU A 721 30.08 -20.46 -35.90
N VAL A 722 30.42 -21.73 -36.10
CA VAL A 722 30.54 -22.76 -35.07
C VAL A 722 31.86 -23.49 -35.31
N VAL A 723 32.60 -23.76 -34.25
CA VAL A 723 33.94 -24.38 -34.31
C VAL A 723 34.08 -25.52 -33.31
N LEU A 724 35.01 -26.43 -33.59
CA LEU A 724 35.51 -27.38 -32.59
C LEU A 724 36.74 -26.77 -31.90
N THR A 725 36.76 -26.80 -30.57
CA THR A 725 37.87 -26.27 -29.76
C THR A 725 38.41 -27.33 -28.80
N LYS A 726 39.64 -27.12 -28.32
CA LYS A 726 40.27 -27.97 -27.31
C LYS A 726 40.35 -27.25 -25.97
N SER A 727 39.74 -27.83 -24.97
CA SER A 727 39.87 -27.46 -23.57
C SER A 727 41.20 -27.97 -23.00
N PRO A 728 41.82 -27.26 -22.04
CA PRO A 728 42.93 -27.81 -21.25
C PRO A 728 42.48 -28.85 -20.21
N PHE A 729 41.17 -29.00 -19.98
CA PHE A 729 40.59 -29.93 -19.01
C PHE A 729 39.73 -30.99 -19.72
N ARG A 730 39.58 -32.17 -19.11
CA ARG A 730 38.68 -33.21 -19.65
C ARG A 730 37.21 -32.83 -19.45
N PRO A 731 36.31 -33.27 -20.35
CA PRO A 731 36.57 -33.80 -21.70
C PRO A 731 37.31 -32.76 -22.55
N TYR A 732 38.26 -33.14 -23.40
CA TYR A 732 39.10 -32.15 -24.09
C TYR A 732 38.38 -31.45 -25.24
N ASP A 733 37.65 -32.20 -26.06
CA ASP A 733 37.00 -31.62 -27.23
C ASP A 733 35.69 -30.91 -26.84
N ARG A 734 35.45 -29.78 -27.51
CA ARG A 734 34.30 -28.90 -27.30
C ARG A 734 33.76 -28.46 -28.65
N MET A 735 32.45 -28.24 -28.74
CA MET A 735 31.82 -27.48 -29.81
C MET A 735 31.43 -26.11 -29.25
N SER A 736 31.64 -25.04 -30.02
CA SER A 736 31.53 -23.67 -29.54
C SER A 736 31.04 -22.73 -30.64
N LEU A 737 30.22 -21.74 -30.28
CA LEU A 737 29.98 -20.58 -31.15
C LEU A 737 31.26 -19.75 -31.26
N SER A 738 31.58 -19.32 -32.48
CA SER A 738 32.74 -18.47 -32.71
C SER A 738 32.53 -17.06 -32.13
N LEU A 739 33.64 -16.40 -31.78
CA LEU A 739 33.64 -15.04 -31.28
C LEU A 739 33.01 -14.03 -32.27
N PRO A 740 33.25 -14.13 -33.60
CA PRO A 740 32.53 -13.32 -34.59
C PRO A 740 31.01 -13.49 -34.54
N LEU A 741 30.49 -14.70 -34.32
CA LEU A 741 29.05 -14.93 -34.20
C LEU A 741 28.48 -14.35 -32.90
N ILE A 742 29.16 -14.56 -31.77
CA ILE A 742 28.78 -13.98 -30.47
C ILE A 742 28.65 -12.44 -30.59
N ASN A 743 29.59 -11.80 -31.28
CA ASN A 743 29.61 -10.35 -31.46
C ASN A 743 28.57 -9.81 -32.48
N ARG A 744 27.80 -10.68 -33.15
CA ARG A 744 26.62 -10.29 -33.96
C ARG A 744 25.35 -10.16 -33.12
N ALA A 745 25.36 -10.62 -31.87
CA ALA A 745 24.18 -10.58 -31.02
C ALA A 745 23.75 -9.14 -30.70
N ARG A 746 22.43 -8.94 -30.58
CA ARG A 746 21.83 -7.64 -30.20
C ARG A 746 22.12 -7.32 -28.74
N LYS A 747 22.19 -8.34 -27.90
CA LYS A 747 22.56 -8.22 -26.48
C LYS A 747 23.44 -9.38 -26.08
N VAL A 748 24.53 -9.08 -25.38
CA VAL A 748 25.40 -10.07 -24.75
C VAL A 748 25.39 -9.80 -23.24
N ALA A 749 24.97 -10.77 -22.45
CA ALA A 749 25.02 -10.74 -21.00
C ALA A 749 26.15 -11.65 -20.52
N VAL A 750 27.07 -11.13 -19.71
CA VAL A 750 28.15 -11.93 -19.11
C VAL A 750 27.88 -12.08 -17.62
N LEU A 751 27.63 -13.31 -17.17
CA LEU A 751 27.42 -13.65 -15.77
C LEU A 751 28.72 -14.18 -15.14
N VAL A 752 29.16 -13.53 -14.07
CA VAL A 752 30.37 -13.90 -13.33
C VAL A 752 30.05 -13.96 -11.84
N MET A 753 30.19 -15.14 -11.23
CA MET A 753 29.82 -15.36 -9.84
C MET A 753 30.91 -16.10 -9.07
N GLY A 754 31.01 -15.79 -7.79
CA GLY A 754 31.85 -16.43 -6.79
C GLY A 754 33.27 -15.86 -6.69
N ARG A 755 33.81 -15.90 -5.46
CA ARG A 755 35.16 -15.40 -5.11
C ARG A 755 36.28 -15.89 -6.02
N MET A 756 36.21 -17.12 -6.52
CA MET A 756 37.24 -17.69 -7.41
C MET A 756 37.44 -16.89 -8.71
N LYS A 757 36.48 -16.05 -9.09
CA LYS A 757 36.55 -15.23 -10.31
C LYS A 757 37.20 -13.86 -10.08
N ARG A 758 37.49 -13.48 -8.84
CA ARG A 758 37.99 -12.16 -8.48
C ARG A 758 39.31 -11.76 -9.15
N GLU A 759 40.27 -12.68 -9.20
CA GLU A 759 41.57 -12.38 -9.79
C GLU A 759 41.44 -12.08 -11.29
N ILE A 760 40.67 -12.91 -11.99
CA ILE A 760 40.48 -12.76 -13.43
C ILE A 760 39.60 -11.55 -13.78
N THR A 761 38.54 -11.24 -13.02
CA THR A 761 37.76 -10.01 -13.23
C THR A 761 38.63 -8.77 -13.04
N THR A 762 39.53 -8.77 -12.06
CA THR A 762 40.45 -7.65 -11.82
C THR A 762 41.49 -7.52 -12.94
N LEU A 763 42.01 -8.64 -13.44
CA LEU A 763 42.95 -8.65 -14.55
C LEU A 763 42.27 -8.14 -15.83
N VAL A 764 41.14 -8.74 -16.20
CA VAL A 764 40.39 -8.43 -17.43
C VAL A 764 39.86 -6.99 -17.44
N SER A 765 39.67 -6.35 -16.28
CA SER A 765 39.25 -4.95 -16.22
C SER A 765 40.32 -3.97 -16.71
N ARG A 766 41.59 -4.39 -16.75
CA ARG A 766 42.75 -3.54 -17.10
C ARG A 766 43.31 -3.83 -18.49
N VAL A 767 42.92 -4.95 -19.09
CA VAL A 767 43.43 -5.38 -20.39
C VAL A 767 42.56 -4.82 -21.52
N GLY A 768 43.21 -4.43 -22.61
CA GLY A 768 42.55 -4.00 -23.84
C GLY A 768 41.91 -5.17 -24.58
N TYR A 769 41.83 -5.06 -25.90
CA TYR A 769 41.38 -6.15 -26.77
C TYR A 769 42.51 -7.17 -26.96
N GLU A 770 42.48 -8.30 -26.25
CA GLU A 770 43.48 -9.38 -26.33
C GLU A 770 42.84 -10.79 -26.32
N PRO A 771 41.95 -11.12 -27.28
CA PRO A 771 41.19 -12.38 -27.29
C PRO A 771 42.06 -13.64 -27.30
N LYS A 772 43.30 -13.57 -27.82
CA LYS A 772 44.24 -14.71 -27.81
C LYS A 772 44.72 -15.08 -26.42
N LYS A 773 44.80 -14.13 -25.48
CA LYS A 773 45.19 -14.38 -24.09
C LYS A 773 43.97 -14.54 -23.18
N TRP A 774 42.96 -13.69 -23.38
CA TRP A 774 41.71 -13.73 -22.62
C TRP A 774 40.55 -13.65 -23.60
N PRO A 775 39.98 -14.79 -24.04
CA PRO A 775 38.90 -14.81 -25.05
C PRO A 775 37.72 -13.89 -24.73
N ILE A 776 37.32 -13.81 -23.45
CA ILE A 776 36.28 -12.88 -22.99
C ILE A 776 36.60 -11.40 -23.32
N SER A 777 37.88 -11.04 -23.44
CA SER A 777 38.29 -9.68 -23.77
C SER A 777 37.88 -9.25 -25.18
N GLY A 778 37.64 -10.21 -26.08
CA GLY A 778 37.19 -9.99 -27.44
C GLY A 778 35.66 -9.98 -27.62
N VAL A 779 34.88 -10.19 -26.55
CA VAL A 779 33.42 -10.02 -26.59
C VAL A 779 33.11 -8.53 -26.62
N LEU A 780 32.80 -8.03 -27.81
CA LEU A 780 32.51 -6.64 -28.13
C LEU A 780 31.47 -6.64 -29.27
N PRO A 781 30.16 -6.72 -28.95
CA PRO A 781 29.12 -6.77 -29.97
C PRO A 781 29.13 -5.50 -30.81
N ALA A 782 29.23 -5.64 -32.14
CA ALA A 782 29.50 -4.52 -33.04
C ALA A 782 28.32 -3.53 -33.18
N SER A 783 27.09 -4.03 -33.07
CA SER A 783 25.84 -3.25 -33.14
C SER A 783 24.90 -3.51 -31.96
N GLY A 784 25.36 -4.29 -30.98
CA GLY A 784 24.59 -4.72 -29.83
C GLY A 784 25.10 -4.14 -28.52
N GLN A 785 24.46 -4.52 -27.43
CA GLN A 785 24.82 -4.09 -26.08
C GLN A 785 25.52 -5.21 -25.31
N LEU A 786 26.69 -4.93 -24.74
CA LEU A 786 27.33 -5.78 -23.74
C LEU A 786 26.92 -5.32 -22.34
N VAL A 787 26.51 -6.24 -21.47
CA VAL A 787 26.21 -5.97 -20.06
C VAL A 787 26.87 -7.04 -19.18
N TRP A 788 27.56 -6.59 -18.15
CA TRP A 788 28.21 -7.45 -17.16
C TRP A 788 27.31 -7.60 -15.94
N TYR A 789 27.17 -8.83 -15.45
CA TYR A 789 26.48 -9.18 -14.21
C TYR A 789 27.50 -9.88 -13.32
N MET A 790 27.95 -9.21 -12.26
CA MET A 790 28.98 -9.75 -11.37
C MET A 790 28.52 -9.70 -9.92
N ASP A 791 28.57 -10.81 -9.19
CA ASP A 791 28.27 -10.76 -7.76
C ASP A 791 29.36 -10.00 -6.99
N TYR A 792 29.08 -9.62 -5.74
CA TYR A 792 30.05 -8.87 -4.93
C TYR A 792 31.35 -9.64 -4.68
N GLU A 793 31.30 -10.97 -4.58
CA GLU A 793 32.51 -11.78 -4.39
C GLU A 793 33.41 -11.77 -5.65
N ALA A 794 32.83 -11.84 -6.84
CA ALA A 794 33.58 -11.78 -8.09
C ALA A 794 34.07 -10.35 -8.38
N PHE A 795 33.31 -9.32 -8.00
CA PHE A 795 33.64 -7.92 -8.34
C PHE A 795 34.49 -7.19 -7.30
N LEU A 796 34.22 -7.37 -6.00
CA LEU A 796 34.86 -6.63 -4.91
C LEU A 796 35.81 -7.51 -4.08
N GLY A 797 35.46 -8.78 -3.88
CA GLY A 797 36.24 -9.78 -3.14
C GLY A 797 35.63 -10.15 -1.81
#